data_AF-A0A0C9MRF0-F1
#
_entry.id   AF-A0A0C9MRF0-F1
#
_cell.length_a   1.000
_cell.length_b   1.000
_cell.length_c   1.000
_cell.angle_alpha   90.00
_cell.angle_beta   90.00
_cell.angle_gamma   90.00
#
_symmetry.space_group_name_H-M   'P 1'
#
loop_
_entity.id
_entity.type
_entity.pdbx_description
1 polymer ?
#
loop_
_entity_poly.entity_id
_entity_poly.type
_entity_poly.pdbx_seq_one_letter_code
_entity_poly.pdbx_strand_id
1 'polypeptide(L)'
;MHSVPRPPSQSGEIIIDYENESYQHQTQEFMRHLPAYTKKYIVGLFPIASWLHRYNLQWLVRDLIAGATVGIVIVPQSMGYAKIAELPPQYGLYTAFVGLCVYCLFATSKDISIGPTAVMSLLVGQTVTRVVSADPSITGPEIAVALSLFTGIIAMFIGLVRLGILVDFIPAPAIAGFMSGSAITITIGQMPKLFGIKGINTQDSSYLIFGNFFKHLPDTKVDVAFGLVSMVWLYGVRYACQVLGKRYPKYSVHLFFFSIMRNGILVIFGTLIAFLINIGKSTSPISILKTVPPGFTAMGVPVIRTDVISGIASSLPSGVIILILEHVAIAKSFGRINDYTINPDQEIIAIGFTNIWAAFFGAYPSTGSFSRTAIKARSGVKTPIAGIFSALVVLLALYALTPAFYFIPDAVLAAVVIHAVADLVSGPSYIKRLAAVSLWELLIFVATVVITFFTTVEYGIYASVGMSIVILLFRIARPRFWGLGRIPLSTAVNSVVYEDEKRQPSAVHSDLQNYLYVPEGHPSLGKLVESLPDGILMCRVDESFTYPNSSFISDKIITYCKKRTRSGGKILSKGDRQWNDDATPAVIAARESLPRLHALILDFASVNRLDSSGLQAIVDAQNALNRYSGHHVEFHFVNILNPAIRRCLIVAQFGNQPRPGENRQEVFPVVPASRDGPQRDVPEHQATDAENQATSSSTTDDECYSDSEEVRKEHAEFVEVSSPSVENYPTLDGIQLPKDRYPFFHWSSDEAVRSAVASRSLREEVEVDEQIDTGNNVPTGH
;
A
#
# COMPACT_ATOMS: atom_id res chain seq x y z
N MET A 1 30.33 -34.62 -12.32
CA MET A 1 29.84 -35.21 -11.06
C MET A 1 30.76 -34.73 -9.95
N HIS A 2 30.43 -33.60 -9.31
CA HIS A 2 31.10 -33.18 -8.08
C HIS A 2 30.36 -33.85 -6.93
N SER A 3 31.05 -34.73 -6.22
CA SER A 3 30.58 -35.36 -4.99
C SER A 3 30.34 -34.26 -3.95
N VAL A 4 29.07 -33.98 -3.66
CA VAL A 4 28.68 -33.21 -2.48
C VAL A 4 29.15 -34.02 -1.26
N PRO A 5 29.96 -33.45 -0.36
CA PRO A 5 30.40 -34.17 0.83
C PRO A 5 29.16 -34.42 1.70
N ARG A 6 28.93 -35.67 2.10
CA ARG A 6 27.92 -36.00 3.11
C ARG A 6 28.28 -35.27 4.40
N PRO A 7 27.32 -34.62 5.09
CA PRO A 7 27.57 -34.10 6.41
C PRO A 7 27.93 -35.27 7.35
N PRO A 8 28.79 -35.04 8.35
CA PRO A 8 29.15 -36.08 9.30
C PRO A 8 27.90 -36.58 10.03
N SER A 9 27.78 -37.89 10.17
CA SER A 9 26.78 -38.56 11.00
C SER A 9 27.07 -38.26 12.47
N GLN A 10 26.69 -37.07 12.93
CA GLN A 10 26.51 -36.80 14.35
C GLN A 10 25.04 -37.05 14.66
N SER A 11 24.79 -38.17 15.32
CA SER A 11 23.55 -38.50 16.03
C SER A 11 23.36 -37.59 17.26
N GLY A 12 23.46 -36.28 17.06
CA GLY A 12 23.26 -35.27 18.10
C GLY A 12 22.09 -34.39 17.69
N GLU A 13 21.18 -34.11 18.63
CA GLU A 13 20.07 -33.19 18.39
C GLU A 13 20.62 -31.81 17.96
N ILE A 14 20.22 -31.35 16.78
CA ILE A 14 20.58 -30.01 16.31
C ILE A 14 19.65 -29.02 17.01
N ILE A 15 20.16 -28.31 18.03
CA ILE A 15 19.44 -27.25 18.74
C ILE A 15 19.80 -25.91 18.11
N ILE A 16 18.82 -25.20 17.55
CA ILE A 16 19.03 -23.87 16.97
C ILE A 16 18.72 -22.82 18.04
N ASP A 17 19.71 -22.00 18.36
CA ASP A 17 19.51 -20.77 19.14
C ASP A 17 19.82 -19.54 18.28
N TYR A 18 18.96 -18.53 18.38
CA TYR A 18 19.13 -17.28 17.63
C TYR A 18 19.81 -16.27 18.54
N GLU A 19 20.99 -15.81 18.16
CA GLU A 19 21.72 -14.79 18.90
C GLU A 19 20.91 -13.49 18.96
N ASN A 20 20.86 -12.85 20.12
CA ASN A 20 20.26 -11.53 20.28
C ASN A 20 21.25 -10.49 19.77
N GLU A 21 21.07 -10.03 18.53
CA GLU A 21 21.81 -8.86 18.05
C GLU A 21 21.47 -7.62 18.88
N SER A 22 22.47 -7.06 19.55
CA SER A 22 22.32 -5.82 20.31
C SER A 22 22.10 -4.62 19.37
N TYR A 23 21.14 -3.75 19.70
CA TYR A 23 20.92 -2.48 18.98
C TYR A 23 22.18 -1.60 18.94
N GLN A 24 23.06 -1.71 19.93
CA GLN A 24 24.35 -1.01 19.95
C GLN A 24 25.26 -1.46 18.80
N HIS A 25 25.27 -2.76 18.49
CA HIS A 25 26.05 -3.30 17.37
C HIS A 25 25.52 -2.77 16.03
N GLN A 26 24.20 -2.82 15.82
CA GLN A 26 23.57 -2.33 14.60
C GLN A 26 23.78 -0.83 14.38
N THR A 27 23.69 -0.02 15.42
CA THR A 27 23.95 1.42 15.34
C THR A 27 25.41 1.74 15.06
N GLN A 28 26.34 1.02 15.68
CA GLN A 28 27.78 1.18 15.42
C GLN A 28 28.13 0.79 13.97
N GLU A 29 27.55 -0.29 13.46
CA GLU A 29 27.72 -0.74 12.07
C GLU A 29 27.13 0.27 11.07
N PHE A 30 25.94 0.79 11.34
CA PHE A 30 25.33 1.86 10.54
C PHE A 30 26.21 3.11 10.48
N MET A 31 26.76 3.56 11.62
CA MET A 31 27.64 4.73 11.69
C MET A 31 28.94 4.53 10.91
N ARG A 32 29.52 3.31 10.94
CA ARG A 32 30.71 2.97 10.13
C ARG A 32 30.45 3.09 8.63
N HIS A 33 29.25 2.73 8.17
CA HIS A 33 28.88 2.76 6.75
C HIS A 33 28.21 4.07 6.29
N LEU A 34 27.95 5.02 7.19
CA LEU A 34 27.27 6.27 6.91
C LEU A 34 27.89 7.06 5.73
N PRO A 35 29.21 7.27 5.62
CA PRO A 35 29.79 8.01 4.49
C PRO A 35 29.53 7.35 3.14
N ALA A 36 29.56 6.01 3.08
CA ALA A 36 29.28 5.25 1.87
C ALA A 36 27.80 5.36 1.48
N TYR A 37 26.89 5.33 2.45
CA TYR A 37 25.47 5.55 2.21
C TYR A 37 25.18 6.98 1.73
N THR A 38 25.80 7.99 2.33
CA THR A 38 25.67 9.39 1.89
C THR A 38 26.18 9.60 0.47
N LYS A 39 27.34 9.03 0.13
CA LYS A 39 27.86 9.09 -1.25
C LYS A 39 26.90 8.43 -2.24
N LYS A 40 26.39 7.23 -1.92
CA LYS A 40 25.39 6.54 -2.76
C LYS A 40 24.10 7.35 -2.90
N TYR A 41 23.66 8.01 -1.83
CA TYR A 41 22.48 8.89 -1.84
C TYR A 41 22.68 10.07 -2.80
N ILE A 42 23.77 10.83 -2.65
CA ILE A 42 24.05 12.02 -3.47
C ILE A 42 24.18 11.66 -4.95
N VAL A 43 24.87 10.57 -5.27
CA VAL A 43 24.98 10.08 -6.67
C VAL A 43 23.60 9.63 -7.19
N GLY A 44 22.78 9.03 -6.32
CA GLY A 44 21.41 8.63 -6.65
C GLY A 44 20.47 9.79 -7.00
N LEU A 45 20.74 11.01 -6.50
CA LEU A 45 19.94 12.20 -6.79
C LEU A 45 20.01 12.65 -8.25
N PHE A 46 21.08 12.29 -8.98
CA PHE A 46 21.28 12.68 -10.38
C PHE A 46 21.39 11.45 -11.30
N PRO A 47 20.27 10.74 -11.57
CA PRO A 47 20.27 9.57 -12.45
C PRO A 47 20.87 9.84 -13.84
N ILE A 48 20.80 11.08 -14.34
CA ILE A 48 21.39 11.49 -15.61
C ILE A 48 22.87 11.10 -15.74
N ALA A 49 23.65 11.20 -14.65
CA ALA A 49 25.07 10.87 -14.66
C ALA A 49 25.34 9.39 -14.99
N SER A 50 24.40 8.49 -14.70
CA SER A 50 24.56 7.04 -14.89
C SER A 50 24.35 6.56 -16.33
N TRP A 51 23.65 7.32 -17.17
CA TRP A 51 23.30 6.89 -18.54
C TRP A 51 23.76 7.86 -19.63
N LEU A 52 24.06 9.12 -19.31
CA LEU A 52 24.48 10.12 -20.30
C LEU A 52 25.73 9.69 -21.07
N HIS A 53 26.69 9.03 -20.40
CA HIS A 53 27.92 8.53 -21.04
C HIS A 53 27.68 7.36 -22.02
N ARG A 54 26.49 6.74 -22.02
CA ARG A 54 26.09 5.65 -22.94
C ARG A 54 25.24 6.14 -24.11
N TYR A 55 25.04 7.45 -24.20
CA TYR A 55 24.19 8.06 -25.22
C TYR A 55 24.79 7.89 -26.62
N ASN A 56 23.96 7.48 -27.59
CA ASN A 56 24.40 7.19 -28.96
C ASN A 56 23.49 7.86 -30.00
N LEU A 57 23.96 7.90 -31.26
CA LEU A 57 23.26 8.59 -32.35
C LEU A 57 21.89 7.97 -32.68
N GLN A 58 21.71 6.66 -32.48
CA GLN A 58 20.41 6.02 -32.71
C GLN A 58 19.37 6.46 -31.68
N TRP A 59 19.79 6.66 -30.42
CA TRP A 59 18.93 7.24 -29.39
C TRP A 59 18.61 8.70 -29.70
N LEU A 60 19.59 9.48 -30.17
CA LEU A 60 19.38 10.86 -30.60
C LEU A 60 18.25 11.00 -31.62
N VAL A 61 18.27 10.21 -32.70
CA VAL A 61 17.24 10.28 -33.74
C VAL A 61 15.85 9.92 -33.19
N ARG A 62 15.76 8.89 -32.35
CA ARG A 62 14.48 8.46 -31.75
C ARG A 62 13.95 9.47 -30.74
N ASP A 63 14.83 10.03 -29.92
CA ASP A 63 14.47 11.05 -28.93
C ASP A 63 14.08 12.38 -29.60
N LEU A 64 14.73 12.74 -30.73
CA LEU A 64 14.34 13.88 -31.55
C LEU A 64 12.95 13.70 -32.16
N ILE A 65 12.67 12.55 -32.77
CA ILE A 65 11.35 12.25 -33.35
C ILE A 65 10.27 12.26 -32.26
N ALA A 66 10.51 11.56 -31.15
CA ALA A 66 9.56 11.51 -30.04
C ALA A 66 9.36 12.90 -29.41
N GLY A 67 10.43 13.65 -29.20
CA GLY A 67 10.41 14.98 -28.62
C GLY A 67 9.69 16.01 -29.49
N ALA A 68 9.98 16.03 -30.80
CA ALA A 68 9.29 16.91 -31.75
C ALA A 68 7.80 16.58 -31.85
N THR A 69 7.45 15.29 -31.89
CA THR A 69 6.07 14.81 -31.94
C THR A 69 5.26 15.27 -30.72
N VAL A 70 5.81 15.12 -29.51
CA VAL A 70 5.17 15.60 -28.27
C VAL A 70 5.14 17.13 -28.22
N GLY A 71 6.21 17.80 -28.69
CA GLY A 71 6.33 19.26 -28.77
C GLY A 71 5.19 19.90 -29.58
N ILE A 72 4.83 19.32 -30.73
CA ILE A 72 3.73 19.82 -31.56
C ILE A 72 2.37 19.68 -30.85
N VAL A 73 2.18 18.60 -30.09
CA VAL A 73 0.93 18.31 -29.38
C VAL A 73 0.78 19.19 -28.14
N ILE A 74 1.87 19.43 -27.40
CA ILE A 74 1.82 20.13 -26.11
C ILE A 74 1.53 21.63 -26.27
N VAL A 75 1.96 22.28 -27.37
CA VAL A 75 1.77 23.73 -27.58
C VAL A 75 0.29 24.15 -27.48
N PRO A 76 -0.64 23.63 -28.32
CA PRO A 76 -2.04 24.03 -28.23
C PRO A 76 -2.72 23.52 -26.95
N GLN A 77 -2.35 22.33 -26.46
CA GLN A 77 -2.91 21.79 -25.22
C GLN A 77 -2.58 22.69 -24.03
N SER A 78 -1.34 23.18 -23.94
CA SER A 78 -0.88 24.00 -22.81
C SER A 78 -1.59 25.35 -22.77
N MET A 79 -1.83 25.97 -23.93
CA MET A 79 -2.63 27.20 -24.00
C MET A 79 -4.09 26.96 -23.57
N GLY A 80 -4.69 25.83 -23.96
CA GLY A 80 -6.03 25.44 -23.51
C GLY A 80 -6.09 25.19 -22.00
N TYR A 81 -5.06 24.55 -21.43
CA TYR A 81 -4.96 24.29 -20.00
C TYR A 81 -4.73 25.55 -19.17
N ALA A 82 -3.94 26.51 -19.65
CA ALA A 82 -3.81 27.82 -19.00
C ALA A 82 -5.18 28.53 -18.89
N LYS A 83 -6.04 28.41 -19.92
CA LYS A 83 -7.42 28.93 -19.89
C LYS A 83 -8.35 28.19 -18.92
N ILE A 84 -8.02 26.96 -18.53
CA ILE A 84 -8.75 26.26 -17.45
C ILE A 84 -8.29 26.80 -16.10
N ALA A 85 -7.00 27.10 -15.97
CA ALA A 85 -6.40 27.69 -14.78
C ALA A 85 -6.77 29.18 -14.56
N GLU A 86 -7.66 29.76 -15.37
CA GLU A 86 -7.97 31.20 -15.38
C GLU A 86 -6.72 32.08 -15.55
N LEU A 87 -5.73 31.59 -16.32
CA LEU A 87 -4.49 32.29 -16.62
C LEU A 87 -4.38 32.65 -18.10
N PRO A 88 -3.61 33.71 -18.44
CA PRO A 88 -3.26 33.99 -19.82
C PRO A 88 -2.53 32.81 -20.50
N PRO A 89 -2.73 32.57 -21.80
CA PRO A 89 -2.24 31.38 -22.51
C PRO A 89 -0.72 31.14 -22.43
N GLN A 90 0.09 32.20 -22.34
CA GLN A 90 1.54 32.11 -22.26
C GLN A 90 2.02 31.35 -21.02
N TYR A 91 1.28 31.41 -19.91
CA TYR A 91 1.61 30.69 -18.68
C TYR A 91 1.62 29.19 -18.90
N GLY A 92 0.77 28.67 -19.79
CA GLY A 92 0.80 27.27 -20.20
C GLY A 92 2.08 26.90 -20.93
N LEU A 93 2.56 27.78 -21.83
CA LEU A 93 3.80 27.56 -22.56
C LEU A 93 5.03 27.64 -21.64
N TYR A 94 5.01 28.53 -20.63
CA TYR A 94 6.04 28.60 -19.60
C TYR A 94 6.11 27.30 -18.80
N THR A 95 4.97 26.83 -18.32
CA THR A 95 4.84 25.56 -17.59
C THR A 95 5.30 24.36 -18.42
N ALA A 96 4.95 24.32 -19.71
CA ALA A 96 5.37 23.27 -20.61
C ALA A 96 6.89 23.27 -20.83
N PHE A 97 7.49 24.42 -21.08
CA PHE A 97 8.93 24.55 -21.28
C PHE A 97 9.71 24.06 -20.06
N VAL A 98 9.38 24.56 -18.86
CA VAL A 98 10.11 24.20 -17.63
C VAL A 98 9.95 22.72 -17.32
N GLY A 99 8.71 22.20 -17.38
CA GLY A 99 8.43 20.79 -17.13
C GLY A 99 9.23 19.84 -18.03
N LEU A 100 9.30 20.16 -19.32
CA LEU A 100 10.00 19.36 -20.32
C LEU A 100 11.53 19.44 -20.22
N CYS A 101 12.07 20.59 -19.80
CA CYS A 101 13.51 20.85 -19.76
C CYS A 101 14.17 20.35 -18.46
N VAL A 102 13.56 20.62 -17.30
CA VAL A 102 14.19 20.37 -15.99
C VAL A 102 14.13 18.90 -15.58
N TYR A 103 13.04 18.22 -15.93
CA TYR A 103 12.77 16.86 -15.49
C TYR A 103 13.88 15.86 -15.84
N CYS A 104 14.50 15.98 -17.03
CA CYS A 104 15.47 15.01 -17.51
C CYS A 104 16.74 14.88 -16.63
N LEU A 105 17.03 15.88 -15.80
CA LEU A 105 18.16 15.91 -14.88
C LEU A 105 18.00 14.91 -13.73
N PHE A 106 16.76 14.76 -13.24
CA PHE A 106 16.43 13.96 -12.04
C PHE A 106 15.61 12.70 -12.37
N ALA A 107 15.15 12.56 -13.62
CA ALA A 107 14.26 11.52 -14.10
C ALA A 107 14.79 10.09 -13.95
N THR A 108 13.92 9.18 -13.51
CA THR A 108 14.09 7.73 -13.72
C THR A 108 13.16 7.20 -14.83
N SER A 109 12.05 7.90 -15.14
CA SER A 109 11.21 7.60 -16.29
C SER A 109 11.66 8.30 -17.57
N LYS A 110 11.94 7.50 -18.61
CA LYS A 110 12.21 8.00 -19.98
C LYS A 110 10.95 8.46 -20.72
N ASP A 111 9.80 7.86 -20.40
CA ASP A 111 8.58 8.03 -21.20
C ASP A 111 7.76 9.24 -20.78
N ILE A 112 7.80 9.61 -19.50
CA ILE A 112 6.91 10.62 -18.96
C ILE A 112 7.15 11.99 -19.64
N SER A 113 6.06 12.71 -19.87
CA SER A 113 6.05 14.07 -20.39
C SER A 113 5.39 15.00 -19.38
N ILE A 114 6.23 15.82 -18.74
CA ILE A 114 5.82 16.79 -17.73
C ILE A 114 5.44 18.10 -18.41
N GLY A 115 4.41 18.75 -17.86
CA GLY A 115 3.94 20.05 -18.28
C GLY A 115 2.58 20.34 -17.64
N PRO A 116 1.83 21.32 -18.15
CA PRO A 116 0.48 21.56 -17.64
C PRO A 116 -0.41 20.35 -17.93
N THR A 117 -1.24 19.96 -16.97
CA THR A 117 -2.27 18.93 -17.13
C THR A 117 -3.65 19.51 -16.84
N ALA A 118 -4.69 18.87 -17.36
CA ALA A 118 -6.04 19.39 -17.27
C ALA A 118 -6.56 19.40 -15.81
N VAL A 119 -6.25 18.34 -15.03
CA VAL A 119 -6.67 18.20 -13.62
C VAL A 119 -5.98 19.24 -12.75
N MET A 120 -4.66 19.36 -12.84
CA MET A 120 -3.90 20.36 -12.08
C MET A 120 -4.31 21.79 -12.48
N SER A 121 -4.58 22.04 -13.77
CA SER A 121 -5.05 23.36 -14.22
C SER A 121 -6.44 23.68 -13.69
N LEU A 122 -7.34 22.70 -13.56
CA LEU A 122 -8.66 22.91 -12.96
C LEU A 122 -8.54 23.27 -11.47
N LEU A 123 -7.67 22.58 -10.72
CA LEU A 123 -7.40 22.92 -9.32
C LEU A 123 -6.86 24.36 -9.18
N VAL A 124 -5.90 24.74 -10.03
CA VAL A 124 -5.34 26.10 -10.06
C VAL A 124 -6.45 27.11 -10.36
N GLY A 125 -7.29 26.85 -11.37
CA GLY A 125 -8.40 27.75 -11.75
C GLY A 125 -9.41 27.96 -10.62
N GLN A 126 -9.83 26.87 -9.96
CA GLN A 126 -10.72 26.94 -8.80
C GLN A 126 -10.09 27.74 -7.64
N THR A 127 -8.79 27.57 -7.42
CA THR A 127 -8.03 28.32 -6.39
C THR A 127 -7.94 29.80 -6.74
N VAL A 128 -7.60 30.13 -8.00
CA VAL A 128 -7.51 31.50 -8.51
C VAL A 128 -8.85 32.20 -8.34
N THR A 129 -9.95 31.61 -8.81
CA THR A 129 -11.29 32.22 -8.70
C THR A 129 -11.69 32.43 -7.24
N ARG A 130 -11.44 31.45 -6.36
CA ARG A 130 -11.76 31.56 -4.93
C ARG A 130 -10.99 32.70 -4.24
N VAL A 131 -9.67 32.77 -4.45
CA VAL A 131 -8.82 33.75 -3.78
C VAL A 131 -9.03 35.16 -4.34
N VAL A 132 -9.14 35.31 -5.67
CA VAL A 132 -9.41 36.63 -6.30
C VAL A 132 -10.79 37.16 -5.92
N SER A 133 -11.79 36.30 -5.73
CA SER A 133 -13.12 36.72 -5.27
C SER A 133 -13.11 37.19 -3.81
N ALA A 134 -12.18 36.68 -2.99
CA ALA A 134 -12.03 37.08 -1.59
C ALA A 134 -11.18 38.35 -1.45
N ASP A 135 -10.11 38.48 -2.24
CA ASP A 135 -9.24 39.65 -2.29
C ASP A 135 -8.88 40.01 -3.75
N PRO A 136 -9.54 41.02 -4.33
CA PRO A 136 -9.28 41.49 -5.69
C PRO A 136 -7.88 42.11 -5.89
N SER A 137 -7.13 42.39 -4.84
CA SER A 137 -5.74 42.89 -4.94
C SER A 137 -4.76 41.80 -5.39
N ILE A 138 -5.16 40.53 -5.32
CA ILE A 138 -4.34 39.38 -5.69
C ILE A 138 -4.57 39.01 -7.15
N THR A 139 -3.48 38.81 -7.90
CA THR A 139 -3.56 38.42 -9.31
C THR A 139 -3.50 36.89 -9.47
N GLY A 140 -4.16 36.36 -10.48
CA GLY A 140 -4.13 34.93 -10.81
C GLY A 140 -2.72 34.36 -10.97
N PRO A 141 -1.80 35.03 -11.70
CA PRO A 141 -0.41 34.60 -11.81
C PRO A 141 0.33 34.48 -10.47
N GLU A 142 0.13 35.40 -9.53
CA GLU A 142 0.76 35.33 -8.20
C GLU A 142 0.33 34.07 -7.44
N ILE A 143 -0.97 33.77 -7.47
CA ILE A 143 -1.54 32.55 -6.85
C ILE A 143 -0.95 31.30 -7.50
N ALA A 144 -0.89 31.28 -8.83
CA ALA A 144 -0.42 30.12 -9.58
C ALA A 144 1.08 29.86 -9.36
N VAL A 145 1.90 30.90 -9.32
CA VAL A 145 3.34 30.82 -9.02
C VAL A 145 3.57 30.37 -7.57
N ALA A 146 2.83 30.94 -6.61
CA ALA A 146 2.92 30.53 -5.21
C ALA A 146 2.53 29.05 -5.03
N LEU A 147 1.44 28.61 -5.67
CA LEU A 147 1.02 27.22 -5.64
C LEU A 147 2.08 26.28 -6.26
N SER A 148 2.70 26.68 -7.37
CA SER A 148 3.81 25.94 -8.00
C SER A 148 4.98 25.76 -7.03
N LEU A 149 5.40 26.85 -6.38
CA LEU A 149 6.51 26.81 -5.46
C LEU A 149 6.23 25.92 -4.23
N PHE A 150 5.12 26.15 -3.53
CA PHE A 150 4.84 25.42 -2.28
C PHE A 150 4.49 23.95 -2.51
N THR A 151 3.75 23.62 -3.57
CA THR A 151 3.54 22.21 -3.92
C THR A 151 4.86 21.52 -4.31
N GLY A 152 5.76 22.25 -4.99
CA GLY A 152 7.11 21.79 -5.32
C GLY A 152 8.00 21.58 -4.08
N ILE A 153 7.99 22.51 -3.11
CA ILE A 153 8.74 22.40 -1.85
C ILE A 153 8.27 21.19 -1.04
N ILE A 154 6.95 21.04 -0.88
CA ILE A 154 6.38 19.92 -0.10
C ILE A 154 6.69 18.59 -0.80
N ALA A 155 6.52 18.50 -2.12
CA ALA A 155 6.87 17.30 -2.87
C ALA A 155 8.37 16.99 -2.77
N MET A 156 9.25 17.98 -2.97
CA MET A 156 10.70 17.80 -2.83
C MET A 156 11.06 17.31 -1.43
N PHE A 157 10.45 17.87 -0.38
CA PHE A 157 10.64 17.40 0.99
C PHE A 157 10.24 15.92 1.15
N ILE A 158 9.03 15.53 0.71
CA ILE A 158 8.53 14.14 0.75
C ILE A 158 9.50 13.19 0.02
N GLY A 159 10.02 13.60 -1.12
CA GLY A 159 10.99 12.81 -1.88
C GLY A 159 12.34 12.67 -1.18
N LEU A 160 12.85 13.76 -0.60
CA LEU A 160 14.13 13.77 0.13
C LEU A 160 14.09 12.88 1.38
N VAL A 161 12.97 12.88 2.11
CA VAL A 161 12.75 12.01 3.28
C VAL A 161 12.35 10.57 2.91
N ARG A 162 12.30 10.24 1.61
CA ARG A 162 11.96 8.91 1.08
C ARG A 162 10.58 8.40 1.50
N LEU A 163 9.61 9.29 1.51
CA LEU A 163 8.21 8.96 1.78
C LEU A 163 7.43 8.59 0.50
N GLY A 164 8.11 8.14 -0.56
CA GLY A 164 7.46 7.67 -1.79
C GLY A 164 6.58 6.44 -1.61
N ILE A 165 6.72 5.72 -0.48
CA ILE A 165 5.79 4.68 -0.04
C ILE A 165 4.35 5.19 0.10
N LEU A 166 4.15 6.50 0.36
CA LEU A 166 2.82 7.11 0.47
C LEU A 166 1.98 6.90 -0.80
N VAL A 167 2.62 6.78 -1.96
CA VAL A 167 1.94 6.52 -3.24
C VAL A 167 1.30 5.13 -3.28
N ASP A 168 1.89 4.15 -2.59
CA ASP A 168 1.40 2.77 -2.59
C ASP A 168 0.17 2.57 -1.71
N PHE A 169 -0.16 3.54 -0.85
CA PHE A 169 -1.39 3.53 -0.04
C PHE A 169 -2.63 3.97 -0.81
N ILE A 170 -2.49 4.50 -2.03
CA ILE A 170 -3.61 5.01 -2.82
C ILE A 170 -3.97 4.00 -3.92
N PRO A 171 -5.12 3.33 -3.83
CA PRO A 171 -5.44 2.21 -4.70
C PRO A 171 -5.79 2.69 -6.12
N ALA A 172 -5.51 1.87 -7.13
CA ALA A 172 -5.77 2.22 -8.53
C ALA A 172 -7.24 2.61 -8.85
N PRO A 173 -8.27 2.00 -8.22
CA PRO A 173 -9.66 2.45 -8.36
C PRO A 173 -9.93 3.87 -7.88
N ALA A 174 -9.25 4.32 -6.82
CA ALA A 174 -9.33 5.71 -6.35
C ALA A 174 -8.77 6.67 -7.40
N ILE A 175 -7.62 6.31 -7.99
CA ILE A 175 -7.00 7.06 -9.08
C ILE A 175 -7.92 7.15 -10.29
N ALA A 176 -8.48 6.03 -10.72
CA ALA A 176 -9.42 5.97 -11.84
C ALA A 176 -10.70 6.78 -11.57
N GLY A 177 -11.20 6.76 -10.33
CA GLY A 177 -12.39 7.48 -9.90
C GLY A 177 -12.21 9.00 -9.99
N PHE A 178 -11.13 9.54 -9.39
CA PHE A 178 -10.89 10.98 -9.44
C PHE A 178 -10.57 11.45 -10.87
N MET A 179 -9.82 10.66 -11.64
CA MET A 179 -9.49 10.98 -13.03
C MET A 179 -10.75 11.04 -13.91
N SER A 180 -11.67 10.08 -13.73
CA SER A 180 -12.93 10.05 -14.46
C SER A 180 -13.85 11.20 -14.05
N GLY A 181 -13.96 11.48 -12.75
CA GLY A 181 -14.72 12.62 -12.22
C GLY A 181 -14.19 13.95 -12.76
N SER A 182 -12.87 14.17 -12.67
CA SER A 182 -12.21 15.38 -13.17
C SER A 182 -12.37 15.54 -14.68
N ALA A 183 -12.22 14.46 -15.45
CA ALA A 183 -12.40 14.50 -16.90
C ALA A 183 -13.83 14.88 -17.31
N ILE A 184 -14.84 14.40 -16.58
CA ILE A 184 -16.26 14.79 -16.77
C ILE A 184 -16.44 16.27 -16.46
N THR A 185 -15.96 16.74 -15.31
CA THR A 185 -16.04 18.16 -14.90
C THR A 185 -15.37 19.07 -15.92
N ILE A 186 -14.17 18.72 -16.39
CA ILE A 186 -13.44 19.50 -17.40
C ILE A 186 -14.20 19.53 -18.72
N THR A 187 -14.75 18.39 -19.16
CA THR A 187 -15.55 18.32 -20.38
C THR A 187 -16.75 19.26 -20.32
N ILE A 188 -17.48 19.26 -19.20
CA ILE A 188 -18.62 20.15 -18.97
C ILE A 188 -18.18 21.62 -18.91
N GLY A 189 -17.09 21.92 -18.19
CA GLY A 189 -16.53 23.27 -18.10
C GLY A 189 -16.05 23.83 -19.45
N GLN A 190 -15.71 22.99 -20.41
CA GLN A 190 -15.33 23.42 -21.76
C GLN A 190 -16.54 23.62 -22.71
N MET A 191 -17.74 23.11 -22.39
CA MET A 191 -18.91 23.24 -23.27
C MET A 191 -19.27 24.70 -23.58
N PRO A 192 -19.30 25.65 -22.62
CA PRO A 192 -19.58 27.05 -22.94
C PRO A 192 -18.60 27.66 -23.94
N LYS A 193 -17.29 27.37 -23.79
CA LYS A 193 -16.24 27.83 -24.70
C LYS A 193 -16.35 27.19 -26.10
N LEU A 194 -16.74 25.91 -26.16
CA LEU A 194 -16.97 25.19 -27.42
C LEU A 194 -18.13 25.79 -28.25
N PHE A 195 -19.16 26.29 -27.58
CA PHE A 195 -20.37 26.86 -28.19
C PHE A 195 -20.37 28.40 -28.29
N GLY A 196 -19.33 29.07 -27.78
CA GLY A 196 -19.20 30.53 -27.78
C GLY A 196 -20.10 31.27 -26.80
N ILE A 197 -20.65 30.57 -25.81
CA ILE A 197 -21.54 31.13 -24.79
C ILE A 197 -20.70 31.85 -23.74
N LYS A 198 -21.10 33.08 -23.38
CA LYS A 198 -20.43 33.92 -22.37
C LYS A 198 -21.31 34.05 -21.12
N GLY A 199 -20.70 34.35 -19.97
CA GLY A 199 -21.43 34.62 -18.72
C GLY A 199 -21.71 33.41 -17.84
N ILE A 200 -21.19 32.22 -18.20
CA ILE A 200 -21.23 31.03 -17.35
C ILE A 200 -19.92 30.93 -16.58
N ASN A 201 -19.99 30.85 -15.26
CA ASN A 201 -18.82 30.58 -14.44
C ASN A 201 -18.38 29.11 -14.64
N THR A 202 -17.24 28.89 -15.29
CA THR A 202 -16.74 27.54 -15.58
C THR A 202 -16.07 26.85 -14.40
N GLN A 203 -16.03 27.51 -13.23
CA GLN A 203 -15.46 26.98 -11.99
C GLN A 203 -16.53 26.54 -10.97
N ASP A 204 -17.82 26.76 -11.25
CA ASP A 204 -18.92 26.25 -10.43
C ASP A 204 -18.98 24.72 -10.45
N SER A 205 -19.77 24.13 -9.55
CA SER A 205 -20.06 22.69 -9.58
C SER A 205 -20.58 22.25 -10.95
N SER A 206 -20.14 21.07 -11.41
CA SER A 206 -20.39 20.57 -12.78
C SER A 206 -21.88 20.58 -13.15
N TYR A 207 -22.77 20.24 -12.20
CA TYR A 207 -24.22 20.22 -12.44
C TYR A 207 -24.81 21.61 -12.70
N LEU A 208 -24.28 22.67 -12.08
CA LEU A 208 -24.70 24.05 -12.31
C LEU A 208 -24.25 24.53 -13.69
N ILE A 209 -23.00 24.24 -14.06
CA ILE A 209 -22.48 24.54 -15.40
C ILE A 209 -23.34 23.84 -16.46
N PHE A 210 -23.65 22.55 -16.24
CA PHE A 210 -24.47 21.77 -17.15
C PHE A 210 -25.89 22.33 -17.29
N GLY A 211 -26.56 22.68 -16.19
CA GLY A 211 -27.88 23.31 -16.21
C GLY A 211 -27.88 24.69 -16.87
N ASN A 212 -26.91 25.54 -16.53
CA ASN A 212 -26.76 26.88 -17.11
C ASN A 212 -26.41 26.84 -18.60
N PHE A 213 -25.64 25.83 -19.03
CA PHE A 213 -25.33 25.61 -20.44
C PHE A 213 -26.60 25.37 -21.27
N PHE A 214 -27.50 24.48 -20.84
CA PHE A 214 -28.75 24.25 -21.56
C PHE A 214 -29.68 25.47 -21.54
N LYS A 215 -29.66 26.24 -20.45
CA LYS A 215 -30.44 27.48 -20.34
C LYS A 215 -30.01 28.54 -21.37
N HIS A 216 -28.70 28.67 -21.63
CA HIS A 216 -28.13 29.65 -22.56
C HIS A 216 -27.79 29.05 -23.93
N LEU A 217 -28.30 27.86 -24.25
CA LEU A 217 -28.13 27.24 -25.57
C LEU A 217 -28.71 28.09 -26.73
N PRO A 218 -29.77 28.89 -26.54
CA PRO A 218 -30.20 29.85 -27.57
C PRO A 218 -29.18 30.97 -27.86
N ASP A 219 -28.29 31.29 -26.92
CA ASP A 219 -27.31 32.39 -27.04
C ASP A 219 -26.00 31.96 -27.75
N THR A 220 -26.07 30.87 -28.50
CA THR A 220 -24.92 30.27 -29.17
C THR A 220 -24.41 31.15 -30.33
N LYS A 221 -23.08 31.13 -30.52
CA LYS A 221 -22.41 31.93 -31.55
C LYS A 221 -21.85 31.06 -32.66
N VAL A 222 -21.36 31.69 -33.72
CA VAL A 222 -20.69 31.04 -34.86
C VAL A 222 -19.51 30.16 -34.41
N ASP A 223 -18.95 30.41 -33.23
CA ASP A 223 -17.98 29.57 -32.54
C ASP A 223 -18.36 28.07 -32.49
N VAL A 224 -19.65 27.75 -32.38
CA VAL A 224 -20.14 26.36 -32.36
C VAL A 224 -19.76 25.59 -33.62
N ALA A 225 -19.73 26.25 -34.78
CA ALA A 225 -19.32 25.61 -36.03
C ALA A 225 -17.85 25.20 -35.97
N PHE A 226 -16.98 26.07 -35.43
CA PHE A 226 -15.57 25.74 -35.21
C PHE A 226 -15.41 24.61 -34.19
N GLY A 227 -16.15 24.66 -33.08
CA GLY A 227 -16.08 23.66 -32.02
C GLY A 227 -16.52 22.27 -32.48
N LEU A 228 -17.70 22.15 -33.08
CA LEU A 228 -18.26 20.86 -33.52
C LEU A 228 -17.48 20.27 -34.70
N VAL A 229 -17.08 21.07 -35.68
CA VAL A 229 -16.25 20.59 -36.81
C VAL A 229 -14.89 20.12 -36.29
N SER A 230 -14.30 20.83 -35.33
CA SER A 230 -13.07 20.40 -34.66
C SER A 230 -13.25 19.05 -33.97
N MET A 231 -14.36 18.86 -33.27
CA MET A 231 -14.67 17.61 -32.57
C MET A 231 -14.80 16.44 -33.56
N VAL A 232 -15.57 16.64 -34.64
CA VAL A 232 -15.75 15.66 -35.72
C VAL A 232 -14.41 15.32 -36.38
N TRP A 233 -13.56 16.32 -36.62
CA TRP A 233 -12.21 16.11 -37.16
C TRP A 233 -11.36 15.24 -36.23
N LEU A 234 -11.28 15.58 -34.94
CA LEU A 234 -10.41 14.89 -33.98
C LEU A 234 -10.79 13.42 -33.81
N TYR A 235 -12.08 13.13 -33.60
CA TYR A 235 -12.55 11.75 -33.47
C TYR A 235 -12.59 11.01 -34.82
N GLY A 236 -12.97 11.68 -35.89
CA GLY A 236 -13.02 11.13 -37.24
C GLY A 236 -11.64 10.69 -37.73
N VAL A 237 -10.63 11.56 -37.63
CA VAL A 237 -9.24 11.23 -38.01
C VAL A 237 -8.69 10.12 -37.13
N ARG A 238 -8.97 10.14 -35.81
CA ARG A 238 -8.56 9.06 -34.90
C ARG A 238 -9.16 7.72 -35.33
N TYR A 239 -10.48 7.66 -35.51
CA TYR A 239 -11.18 6.44 -35.87
C TYR A 239 -10.72 5.92 -37.24
N ALA A 240 -10.65 6.80 -38.25
CA ALA A 240 -10.17 6.46 -39.58
C ALA A 240 -8.75 5.88 -39.53
N CYS A 241 -7.80 6.54 -38.86
CA CYS A 241 -6.43 6.06 -38.75
C CYS A 241 -6.32 4.72 -38.01
N GLN A 242 -7.17 4.49 -37.00
CA GLN A 242 -7.21 3.21 -36.28
C GLN A 242 -7.75 2.07 -37.15
N VAL A 243 -8.82 2.30 -37.91
CA VAL A 243 -9.41 1.30 -38.81
C VAL A 243 -8.47 1.03 -39.99
N LEU A 244 -7.96 2.08 -40.65
CA LEU A 244 -7.02 1.94 -41.76
C LEU A 244 -5.69 1.33 -41.31
N GLY A 245 -5.21 1.64 -40.11
CA GLY A 245 -3.99 1.05 -39.55
C GLY A 245 -4.12 -0.45 -39.31
N LYS A 246 -5.31 -0.93 -38.92
CA LYS A 246 -5.60 -2.36 -38.79
C LYS A 246 -5.77 -3.04 -40.16
N ARG A 247 -6.41 -2.35 -41.12
CA ARG A 247 -6.65 -2.88 -42.47
C ARG A 247 -5.39 -2.92 -43.34
N TYR A 248 -4.49 -1.94 -43.17
CA TYR A 248 -3.27 -1.78 -43.95
C TYR A 248 -2.04 -1.66 -43.02
N PRO A 249 -1.53 -2.77 -42.48
CA PRO A 249 -0.43 -2.77 -41.51
C PRO A 249 0.86 -2.13 -42.05
N LYS A 250 1.10 -2.18 -43.37
CA LYS A 250 2.25 -1.54 -44.05
C LYS A 250 2.31 -0.03 -43.82
N TYR A 251 1.16 0.64 -43.71
CA TYR A 251 1.09 2.10 -43.52
C TYR A 251 0.80 2.50 -42.07
N SER A 252 0.76 1.54 -41.14
CA SER A 252 0.37 1.78 -39.74
C SER A 252 1.22 2.82 -39.03
N VAL A 253 2.53 2.87 -39.31
CA VAL A 253 3.46 3.87 -38.74
C VAL A 253 3.16 5.28 -39.26
N HIS A 254 2.98 5.45 -40.57
CA HIS A 254 2.64 6.74 -41.16
C HIS A 254 1.27 7.24 -40.69
N LEU A 255 0.28 6.35 -40.64
CA LEU A 255 -1.06 6.66 -40.11
C LEU A 255 -1.02 7.00 -38.63
N PHE A 256 -0.12 6.38 -37.86
CA PHE A 256 0.09 6.71 -36.45
C PHE A 256 0.62 8.15 -36.28
N PHE A 257 1.68 8.54 -37.00
CA PHE A 257 2.21 9.91 -36.94
C PHE A 257 1.18 10.94 -37.45
N PHE A 258 0.48 10.64 -38.53
CA PHE A 258 -0.61 11.49 -39.02
C PHE A 258 -1.72 11.65 -37.98
N SER A 259 -2.10 10.57 -37.31
CA SER A 259 -3.10 10.60 -36.24
C SER A 259 -2.65 11.48 -35.06
N ILE A 260 -1.36 11.51 -34.72
CA ILE A 260 -0.84 12.39 -33.65
C ILE A 260 -0.86 13.86 -34.07
N MET A 261 -0.48 14.14 -35.32
CA MET A 261 -0.46 15.51 -35.85
C MET A 261 -1.85 16.15 -35.99
N ARG A 262 -2.94 15.37 -35.87
CA ARG A 262 -4.32 15.85 -36.01
C ARG A 262 -4.64 17.11 -35.19
N ASN A 263 -4.09 17.22 -33.96
CA ASN A 263 -4.32 18.36 -33.08
C ASN A 263 -3.62 19.62 -33.63
N GLY A 264 -2.35 19.48 -34.05
CA GLY A 264 -1.59 20.58 -34.63
C GLY A 264 -2.18 21.03 -35.97
N ILE A 265 -2.52 20.07 -36.84
CA ILE A 265 -3.17 20.33 -38.13
C ILE A 265 -4.49 21.08 -37.94
N LEU A 266 -5.34 20.62 -37.00
CA LEU A 266 -6.60 21.28 -36.69
C LEU A 266 -6.38 22.74 -36.26
N VAL A 267 -5.43 22.99 -35.35
CA VAL A 267 -5.16 24.33 -34.86
C VAL A 267 -4.63 25.22 -35.98
N ILE A 268 -3.73 24.72 -36.84
CA ILE A 268 -3.20 25.47 -38.00
C ILE A 268 -4.34 25.87 -38.94
N PHE A 269 -5.18 24.92 -39.39
CA PHE A 269 -6.28 25.23 -40.31
C PHE A 269 -7.36 26.10 -39.64
N GLY A 270 -7.70 25.84 -38.38
CA GLY A 270 -8.64 26.67 -37.62
C GLY A 270 -8.16 28.12 -37.50
N THR A 271 -6.87 28.32 -37.25
CA THR A 271 -6.23 29.65 -37.20
C THR A 271 -6.24 30.33 -38.57
N LEU A 272 -5.92 29.60 -39.64
CA LEU A 272 -5.92 30.15 -41.00
C LEU A 272 -7.33 30.61 -41.42
N ILE A 273 -8.35 29.78 -41.18
CA ILE A 273 -9.74 30.12 -41.49
C ILE A 273 -10.18 31.33 -40.66
N ALA A 274 -9.85 31.36 -39.37
CA ALA A 274 -10.14 32.49 -38.51
C ALA A 274 -9.45 33.78 -38.95
N PHE A 275 -8.18 33.70 -39.36
CA PHE A 275 -7.43 34.83 -39.92
C PHE A 275 -8.13 35.39 -41.17
N LEU A 276 -8.50 34.52 -42.11
CA LEU A 276 -9.20 34.92 -43.35
C LEU A 276 -10.56 35.57 -43.06
N ILE A 277 -11.30 35.12 -42.04
CA ILE A 277 -12.59 35.72 -41.65
C ILE A 277 -12.42 37.12 -41.04
N ASN A 278 -11.28 37.37 -40.39
CA ASN A 278 -10.97 38.60 -39.68
C ASN A 278 -10.25 39.64 -40.54
N ILE A 279 -9.84 39.29 -41.76
CA ILE A 279 -9.18 40.23 -42.66
C ILE A 279 -10.14 41.41 -42.98
N GLY A 280 -9.67 42.64 -42.78
CA GLY A 280 -10.47 43.85 -43.03
C GLY A 280 -11.59 44.14 -42.02
N LYS A 281 -11.66 43.44 -40.88
CA LYS A 281 -12.65 43.70 -39.81
C LYS A 281 -11.98 44.20 -38.53
N SER A 282 -12.60 45.17 -37.86
CA SER A 282 -12.11 45.72 -36.59
C SER A 282 -12.51 44.87 -35.37
N THR A 283 -13.62 44.13 -35.45
CA THR A 283 -14.10 43.22 -34.41
C THR A 283 -14.29 41.81 -34.95
N SER A 284 -13.86 40.81 -34.19
CA SER A 284 -13.98 39.42 -34.59
C SER A 284 -15.39 38.90 -34.35
N PRO A 285 -16.03 38.25 -35.34
CA PRO A 285 -17.33 37.60 -35.15
C PRO A 285 -17.22 36.29 -34.33
N ILE A 286 -16.01 35.78 -34.12
CA ILE A 286 -15.69 34.56 -33.37
C ILE A 286 -14.79 34.90 -32.18
N SER A 287 -14.84 34.09 -31.13
CA SER A 287 -13.96 34.24 -29.97
C SER A 287 -12.57 33.70 -30.33
N ILE A 288 -11.59 34.62 -30.35
CA ILE A 288 -10.18 34.33 -30.66
C ILE A 288 -9.29 34.57 -29.44
N LEU A 289 -8.12 33.95 -29.45
CA LEU A 289 -7.15 33.96 -28.37
C LEU A 289 -6.63 35.35 -28.00
N LYS A 290 -6.43 36.22 -29.00
CA LYS A 290 -5.78 37.54 -28.89
C LYS A 290 -4.28 37.47 -28.54
N THR A 291 -3.70 38.60 -28.15
CA THR A 291 -2.26 38.80 -27.99
C THR A 291 -1.65 37.83 -26.96
N VAL A 292 -0.67 37.05 -27.42
CA VAL A 292 0.22 36.24 -26.59
C VAL A 292 1.60 36.89 -26.63
N PRO A 293 2.14 37.38 -25.50
CA PRO A 293 3.44 38.04 -25.51
C PRO A 293 4.56 37.06 -25.91
N PRO A 294 5.49 37.47 -26.79
CA PRO A 294 6.65 36.64 -27.14
C PRO A 294 7.62 36.53 -25.97
N GLY A 295 8.24 35.36 -25.85
CA GLY A 295 9.27 35.08 -24.83
C GLY A 295 8.77 35.01 -23.39
N PHE A 296 9.72 34.97 -22.45
CA PHE A 296 9.45 34.84 -21.02
C PHE A 296 9.29 36.20 -20.34
N THR A 297 8.08 36.77 -20.46
CA THR A 297 7.76 38.09 -19.86
C THR A 297 7.52 38.03 -18.34
N ALA A 298 7.16 36.86 -17.81
CA ALA A 298 6.90 36.64 -16.38
C ALA A 298 8.08 36.01 -15.63
N MET A 299 9.26 35.90 -16.26
CA MET A 299 10.46 35.39 -15.60
C MET A 299 10.94 36.39 -14.55
N GLY A 300 11.17 35.90 -13.33
CA GLY A 300 11.58 36.72 -12.22
C GLY A 300 11.65 35.92 -10.93
N VAL A 301 12.13 36.56 -9.86
CA VAL A 301 12.07 35.97 -8.52
C VAL A 301 10.61 35.97 -8.06
N PRO A 302 10.05 34.83 -7.63
CA PRO A 302 8.66 34.76 -7.19
C PRO A 302 8.45 35.65 -5.94
N VAL A 303 7.60 36.66 -6.07
CA VAL A 303 7.21 37.53 -4.94
C VAL A 303 6.04 36.88 -4.23
N ILE A 304 6.25 36.44 -2.99
CA ILE A 304 5.24 35.73 -2.21
C ILE A 304 4.77 36.64 -1.08
N ARG A 305 3.52 37.05 -1.16
CA ARG A 305 2.85 37.79 -0.10
C ARG A 305 2.16 36.81 0.88
N THR A 306 2.06 37.20 2.14
CA THR A 306 1.53 36.33 3.21
C THR A 306 0.03 36.03 3.07
N ASP A 307 -0.73 36.99 2.56
CA ASP A 307 -2.13 36.87 2.14
C ASP A 307 -2.31 35.76 1.09
N VAL A 308 -1.45 35.70 0.06
CA VAL A 308 -1.48 34.66 -0.98
C VAL A 308 -1.25 33.28 -0.37
N ILE A 309 -0.28 33.14 0.55
CA ILE A 309 0.01 31.87 1.25
C ILE A 309 -1.24 31.40 2.00
N SER A 310 -1.88 32.30 2.75
CA SER A 310 -3.10 31.96 3.50
C SER A 310 -4.25 31.56 2.57
N GLY A 311 -4.36 32.20 1.40
CA GLY A 311 -5.37 31.90 0.39
C GLY A 311 -5.21 30.53 -0.25
N ILE A 312 -3.96 30.09 -0.51
CA ILE A 312 -3.68 28.79 -1.14
C ILE A 312 -3.61 27.61 -0.16
N ALA A 313 -3.51 27.88 1.15
CA ALA A 313 -3.25 26.85 2.16
C ALA A 313 -4.20 25.65 2.11
N SER A 314 -5.50 25.87 1.87
CA SER A 314 -6.51 24.80 1.78
C SER A 314 -6.35 23.91 0.52
N SER A 315 -5.77 24.45 -0.55
CA SER A 315 -5.59 23.79 -1.84
C SER A 315 -4.21 23.13 -1.98
N LEU A 316 -3.28 23.39 -1.05
CA LEU A 316 -1.95 22.78 -1.05
C LEU A 316 -1.98 21.24 -0.89
N PRO A 317 -2.73 20.65 0.07
CA PRO A 317 -2.71 19.20 0.24
C PRO A 317 -3.23 18.45 -0.99
N SER A 318 -4.36 18.89 -1.56
CA SER A 318 -4.89 18.33 -2.81
C SER A 318 -3.93 18.52 -3.98
N GLY A 319 -3.31 19.71 -4.10
CA GLY A 319 -2.30 19.99 -5.12
C GLY A 319 -1.08 19.07 -5.05
N VAL A 320 -0.54 18.84 -3.85
CA VAL A 320 0.60 17.92 -3.63
C VAL A 320 0.19 16.48 -3.94
N ILE A 321 -1.00 16.05 -3.50
CA ILE A 321 -1.51 14.71 -3.79
C ILE A 321 -1.64 14.49 -5.31
N ILE A 322 -2.23 15.44 -6.05
CA ILE A 322 -2.32 15.36 -7.52
C ILE A 322 -0.93 15.33 -8.14
N LEU A 323 -0.05 16.23 -7.69
CA LEU A 323 1.30 16.38 -8.22
C LEU A 323 2.08 15.06 -8.14
N ILE A 324 2.05 14.42 -6.97
CA ILE A 324 2.76 13.17 -6.71
C ILE A 324 2.06 11.98 -7.38
N LEU A 325 0.74 11.84 -7.19
CA LEU A 325 0.03 10.65 -7.64
C LEU A 325 -0.05 10.56 -9.16
N GLU A 326 -0.42 11.65 -9.83
CA GLU A 326 -0.54 11.64 -11.29
C GLU A 326 0.84 11.30 -11.89
N HIS A 327 1.89 11.94 -11.40
CA HIS A 327 3.26 11.73 -11.88
C HIS A 327 3.77 10.30 -11.65
N VAL A 328 3.76 9.81 -10.40
CA VAL A 328 4.34 8.51 -10.04
C VAL A 328 3.51 7.36 -10.59
N ALA A 329 2.17 7.47 -10.61
CA ALA A 329 1.32 6.42 -11.17
C ALA A 329 1.55 6.24 -12.68
N ILE A 330 1.70 7.35 -13.43
CA ILE A 330 2.06 7.31 -14.84
C ILE A 330 3.44 6.68 -15.01
N ALA A 331 4.44 7.16 -14.25
CA ALA A 331 5.80 6.65 -14.34
C ALA A 331 5.85 5.13 -14.10
N LYS A 332 5.26 4.63 -13.00
CA LYS A 332 5.19 3.19 -12.67
C LYS A 332 4.48 2.38 -13.76
N SER A 333 3.37 2.90 -14.30
CA SER A 333 2.61 2.22 -15.35
C SER A 333 3.43 2.03 -16.62
N PHE A 334 4.10 3.10 -17.09
CA PHE A 334 4.93 3.04 -18.30
C PHE A 334 6.26 2.31 -18.07
N GLY A 335 6.84 2.37 -16.87
CA GLY A 335 7.98 1.52 -16.48
C GLY A 335 7.66 0.04 -16.62
N ARG A 336 6.47 -0.39 -16.17
CA ARG A 336 6.00 -1.78 -16.32
C ARG A 336 5.73 -2.16 -17.78
N ILE A 337 5.13 -1.27 -18.56
CA ILE A 337 4.82 -1.54 -19.98
C ILE A 337 6.09 -1.65 -20.83
N ASN A 338 7.10 -0.84 -20.52
CA ASN A 338 8.33 -0.72 -21.32
C ASN A 338 9.55 -1.41 -20.66
N ASP A 339 9.32 -2.24 -19.65
CA ASP A 339 10.31 -3.08 -18.98
C ASP A 339 11.52 -2.34 -18.39
N TYR A 340 11.26 -1.34 -17.55
CA TYR A 340 12.30 -0.69 -16.74
C TYR A 340 11.76 -0.26 -15.37
N THR A 341 12.68 -0.11 -14.41
CA THR A 341 12.33 0.20 -13.03
C THR A 341 12.21 1.71 -12.81
N ILE A 342 11.25 2.08 -11.96
CA ILE A 342 11.00 3.45 -11.52
C ILE A 342 11.30 3.53 -10.05
N ASN A 343 12.02 4.57 -9.63
CA ASN A 343 12.19 4.88 -8.21
C ASN A 343 11.20 5.99 -7.83
N PRO A 344 10.15 5.70 -7.03
CA PRO A 344 9.13 6.68 -6.66
C PRO A 344 9.70 7.89 -5.91
N ASP A 345 10.64 7.69 -5.00
CA ASP A 345 11.26 8.78 -4.22
C ASP A 345 11.96 9.76 -5.15
N GLN A 346 12.72 9.23 -6.12
CA GLN A 346 13.45 10.03 -7.08
C GLN A 346 12.53 10.76 -8.06
N GLU A 347 11.43 10.13 -8.49
CA GLU A 347 10.39 10.80 -9.30
C GLU A 347 9.72 11.95 -8.54
N ILE A 348 9.49 11.79 -7.23
CA ILE A 348 8.94 12.84 -6.35
C ILE A 348 9.94 14.00 -6.21
N ILE A 349 11.23 13.73 -6.05
CA ILE A 349 12.28 14.76 -6.04
C ILE A 349 12.29 15.50 -7.38
N ALA A 350 12.25 14.77 -8.50
CA ALA A 350 12.28 15.34 -9.84
C ALA A 350 11.11 16.29 -10.08
N ILE A 351 9.88 15.89 -9.73
CA ILE A 351 8.69 16.73 -9.90
C ILE A 351 8.68 17.91 -8.91
N GLY A 352 9.13 17.70 -7.66
CA GLY A 352 9.25 18.75 -6.66
C GLY A 352 10.19 19.87 -7.12
N PHE A 353 11.41 19.50 -7.53
CA PHE A 353 12.40 20.44 -8.06
C PHE A 353 11.91 21.15 -9.33
N THR A 354 11.25 20.42 -10.24
CA THR A 354 10.69 21.00 -11.47
C THR A 354 9.69 22.12 -11.17
N ASN A 355 8.85 21.98 -10.14
CA ASN A 355 7.86 22.99 -9.78
C ASN A 355 8.45 24.16 -8.98
N ILE A 356 9.47 23.91 -8.14
CA ILE A 356 10.25 24.99 -7.53
C ILE A 356 10.90 25.85 -8.62
N TRP A 357 11.53 25.22 -9.62
CA TRP A 357 12.16 25.91 -10.73
C TRP A 357 11.14 26.64 -11.63
N ALA A 358 9.95 26.05 -11.81
CA ALA A 358 8.86 26.64 -12.58
C ALA A 358 8.42 28.00 -12.04
N ALA A 359 8.43 28.20 -10.71
CA ALA A 359 8.06 29.46 -10.10
C ALA A 359 8.89 30.65 -10.61
N PHE A 360 10.17 30.45 -10.93
CA PHE A 360 11.06 31.50 -11.46
C PHE A 360 10.77 31.91 -12.91
N PHE A 361 10.03 31.08 -13.65
CA PHE A 361 9.60 31.36 -15.02
C PHE A 361 8.18 31.92 -15.08
N GLY A 362 7.58 32.19 -13.92
CA GLY A 362 6.16 32.54 -13.81
C GLY A 362 5.25 31.36 -14.13
N ALA A 363 5.73 30.11 -14.13
CA ALA A 363 4.94 28.94 -14.45
C ALA A 363 4.13 28.43 -13.24
N TYR A 364 3.00 27.79 -13.54
CA TYR A 364 2.11 27.19 -12.55
C TYR A 364 2.40 25.68 -12.39
N PRO A 365 1.80 24.99 -11.40
CA PRO A 365 2.12 23.59 -11.15
C PRO A 365 2.01 22.70 -12.40
N SER A 366 3.08 21.96 -12.68
CA SER A 366 3.22 21.00 -13.77
C SER A 366 3.26 19.58 -13.23
N THR A 367 2.75 18.60 -13.98
CA THR A 367 2.81 17.17 -13.64
C THR A 367 2.87 16.30 -14.89
N GLY A 368 3.02 14.99 -14.71
CA GLY A 368 3.03 14.00 -15.79
C GLY A 368 1.67 13.92 -16.49
N SER A 369 1.65 13.83 -17.83
CA SER A 369 0.42 13.66 -18.60
C SER A 369 0.30 12.27 -19.23
N PHE A 370 -0.81 11.57 -18.98
CA PHE A 370 -1.07 10.24 -19.58
C PHE A 370 -1.03 10.26 -21.11
N SER A 371 -1.73 11.20 -21.74
CA SER A 371 -1.87 11.24 -23.20
C SER A 371 -0.55 11.58 -23.89
N ARG A 372 0.22 12.56 -23.37
CA ARG A 372 1.53 12.91 -23.93
C ARG A 372 2.57 11.81 -23.69
N THR A 373 2.57 11.20 -22.51
CA THR A 373 3.46 10.07 -22.18
C THR A 373 3.19 8.87 -23.09
N ALA A 374 1.92 8.55 -23.37
CA ALA A 374 1.57 7.50 -24.31
C ALA A 374 2.09 7.77 -25.73
N ILE A 375 1.98 9.03 -26.20
CA ILE A 375 2.51 9.45 -27.50
C ILE A 375 4.04 9.34 -27.52
N LYS A 376 4.72 9.81 -26.46
CA LYS A 376 6.17 9.75 -26.31
C LYS A 376 6.70 8.32 -26.32
N ALA A 377 6.09 7.43 -25.52
CA ALA A 377 6.40 6.00 -25.46
C ALA A 377 6.20 5.32 -26.82
N ARG A 378 5.04 5.51 -27.45
CA ARG A 378 4.73 4.91 -28.76
C ARG A 378 5.57 5.47 -29.92
N SER A 379 6.14 6.66 -29.76
CA SER A 379 7.10 7.25 -30.71
C SER A 379 8.51 6.65 -30.58
N GLY A 380 8.71 5.71 -29.65
CA GLY A 380 9.95 4.94 -29.54
C GLY A 380 11.06 5.62 -28.74
N VAL A 381 10.70 6.52 -27.82
CA VAL A 381 11.64 7.24 -26.94
C VAL A 381 12.61 6.31 -26.22
N LYS A 382 13.86 6.74 -26.12
CA LYS A 382 14.95 5.98 -25.50
C LYS A 382 15.46 6.62 -24.22
N THR A 383 15.45 7.95 -24.11
CA THR A 383 15.93 8.62 -22.90
C THR A 383 15.06 9.80 -22.46
N PRO A 384 15.21 10.26 -21.20
CA PRO A 384 14.56 11.50 -20.75
C PRO A 384 14.93 12.75 -21.55
N ILE A 385 16.07 12.77 -22.28
CA ILE A 385 16.52 13.90 -23.13
C ILE A 385 15.49 14.28 -24.19
N ALA A 386 14.63 13.35 -24.61
CA ALA A 386 13.51 13.66 -25.50
C ALA A 386 12.64 14.84 -25.01
N GLY A 387 12.57 15.08 -23.69
CA GLY A 387 11.92 16.27 -23.12
C GLY A 387 12.58 17.58 -23.58
N ILE A 388 13.90 17.65 -23.68
CA ILE A 388 14.62 18.84 -24.16
C ILE A 388 14.21 19.16 -25.60
N PHE A 389 14.11 18.17 -26.49
CA PHE A 389 13.64 18.40 -27.86
C PHE A 389 12.20 18.91 -27.90
N SER A 390 11.32 18.39 -27.03
CA SER A 390 9.98 18.97 -26.87
C SER A 390 10.03 20.42 -26.37
N ALA A 391 10.91 20.73 -25.42
CA ALA A 391 11.09 22.08 -24.88
C ALA A 391 11.59 23.05 -25.95
N LEU A 392 12.48 22.61 -26.85
CA LEU A 392 12.94 23.42 -27.98
C LEU A 392 11.81 23.77 -28.95
N VAL A 393 10.88 22.83 -29.21
CA VAL A 393 9.69 23.13 -30.02
C VAL A 393 8.78 24.14 -29.33
N VAL A 394 8.58 24.03 -28.01
CA VAL A 394 7.81 25.00 -27.23
C VAL A 394 8.50 26.37 -27.23
N LEU A 395 9.83 26.41 -27.09
CA LEU A 395 10.63 27.63 -27.13
C LEU A 395 10.50 28.31 -28.50
N LEU A 396 10.63 27.55 -29.58
CA LEU A 396 10.43 28.05 -30.95
C LEU A 396 9.01 28.61 -31.12
N ALA A 397 7.99 27.91 -30.61
CA ALA A 397 6.61 28.37 -30.65
C ALA A 397 6.42 29.70 -29.89
N LEU A 398 7.04 29.85 -28.72
CA LEU A 398 6.94 31.03 -27.86
C LEU A 398 7.62 32.28 -28.45
N TYR A 399 8.66 32.12 -29.27
CA TYR A 399 9.36 33.24 -29.89
C TYR A 399 8.95 33.51 -31.34
N ALA A 400 8.62 32.48 -32.13
CA ALA A 400 8.35 32.61 -33.56
C ALA A 400 6.86 32.54 -33.94
N LEU A 401 6.03 31.81 -33.19
CA LEU A 401 4.63 31.53 -33.57
C LEU A 401 3.59 32.38 -32.83
N THR A 402 3.98 33.25 -31.90
CA THR A 402 3.05 34.09 -31.14
C THR A 402 2.18 35.03 -31.99
N PRO A 403 2.63 35.59 -33.13
CA PRO A 403 1.74 36.35 -34.01
C PRO A 403 0.64 35.48 -34.62
N ALA A 404 0.96 34.22 -34.96
CA ALA A 404 -0.03 33.28 -35.48
C ALA A 404 -1.05 32.88 -34.40
N PHE A 405 -0.62 32.80 -33.14
CA PHE A 405 -1.49 32.42 -32.02
C PHE A 405 -2.64 33.41 -31.79
N TYR A 406 -2.49 34.67 -32.19
CA TYR A 406 -3.52 35.70 -32.04
C TYR A 406 -4.90 35.29 -32.58
N PHE A 407 -4.91 34.60 -33.72
CA PHE A 407 -6.12 34.23 -34.45
C PHE A 407 -6.65 32.84 -34.10
N ILE A 408 -6.06 32.13 -33.14
CA ILE A 408 -6.55 30.81 -32.74
C ILE A 408 -7.98 30.94 -32.18
N PRO A 409 -8.98 30.20 -32.71
CA PRO A 409 -10.32 30.20 -32.15
C PRO A 409 -10.38 29.49 -30.80
N ASP A 410 -11.11 30.07 -29.85
CA ASP A 410 -11.29 29.50 -28.51
C ASP A 410 -12.03 28.16 -28.55
N ALA A 411 -13.01 28.04 -29.44
CA ALA A 411 -13.76 26.81 -29.65
C ALA A 411 -12.87 25.65 -30.14
N VAL A 412 -11.85 25.93 -30.95
CA VAL A 412 -10.88 24.92 -31.41
C VAL A 412 -10.03 24.42 -30.24
N LEU A 413 -9.55 25.33 -29.37
CA LEU A 413 -8.80 24.95 -28.17
C LEU A 413 -9.68 24.14 -27.20
N ALA A 414 -10.94 24.55 -27.00
CA ALA A 414 -11.89 23.80 -26.18
C ALA A 414 -12.09 22.37 -26.71
N ALA A 415 -12.24 22.20 -28.02
CA ALA A 415 -12.35 20.87 -28.64
C ALA A 415 -11.10 20.01 -28.43
N VAL A 416 -9.89 20.60 -28.58
CA VAL A 416 -8.62 19.90 -28.31
C VAL A 416 -8.53 19.45 -26.85
N VAL A 417 -8.98 20.28 -25.91
CA VAL A 417 -8.99 19.94 -24.49
C VAL A 417 -10.00 18.82 -24.19
N ILE A 418 -11.25 18.93 -24.67
CA ILE A 418 -12.26 17.89 -24.48
C ILE A 418 -11.79 16.55 -25.05
N HIS A 419 -11.25 16.56 -26.27
CA HIS A 419 -10.68 15.36 -26.90
C HIS A 419 -9.55 14.75 -26.05
N ALA A 420 -8.70 15.58 -25.44
CA ALA A 420 -7.60 15.11 -24.62
C ALA A 420 -8.05 14.48 -23.29
N VAL A 421 -9.10 15.02 -22.66
CA VAL A 421 -9.59 14.51 -21.36
C VAL A 421 -10.60 13.36 -21.50
N ALA A 422 -11.31 13.25 -22.62
CA ALA A 422 -12.26 12.16 -22.84
C ALA A 422 -11.62 10.76 -22.74
N ASP A 423 -10.34 10.64 -23.11
CA ASP A 423 -9.57 9.41 -22.99
C ASP A 423 -9.26 9.00 -21.52
N LEU A 424 -9.43 9.90 -20.55
CA LEU A 424 -9.20 9.62 -19.13
C LEU A 424 -10.43 9.01 -18.45
N VAL A 425 -11.61 9.11 -19.07
CA VAL A 425 -12.85 8.56 -18.50
C VAL A 425 -12.82 7.04 -18.59
N SER A 426 -12.99 6.38 -17.44
CA SER A 426 -13.02 4.92 -17.38
C SER A 426 -14.26 4.36 -18.08
N GLY A 427 -14.05 3.49 -19.07
CA GLY A 427 -15.12 2.91 -19.87
C GLY A 427 -15.98 1.87 -19.12
N PRO A 428 -17.16 1.49 -19.66
CA PRO A 428 -18.08 0.54 -19.00
C PRO A 428 -17.45 -0.83 -18.70
N SER A 429 -16.53 -1.29 -19.55
CA SER A 429 -15.82 -2.57 -19.36
C SER A 429 -14.93 -2.55 -18.12
N TYR A 430 -14.34 -1.41 -17.77
CA TYR A 430 -13.55 -1.26 -16.55
C TYR A 430 -14.44 -1.38 -15.32
N ILE A 431 -15.58 -0.68 -15.31
CA ILE A 431 -16.54 -0.67 -14.20
C ILE A 431 -17.09 -2.09 -13.95
N LYS A 432 -17.45 -2.83 -15.00
CA LYS A 432 -17.93 -4.23 -14.89
C LYS A 432 -16.87 -5.16 -14.29
N ARG A 433 -15.61 -5.01 -14.70
CA ARG A 433 -14.50 -5.80 -14.15
C ARG A 433 -14.22 -5.44 -12.70
N LEU A 434 -14.25 -4.15 -12.36
CA LEU A 434 -14.06 -3.68 -10.99
C LEU A 434 -15.16 -4.22 -10.06
N ALA A 435 -16.42 -4.19 -10.52
CA ALA A 435 -17.56 -4.75 -9.78
C ALA A 435 -17.41 -6.26 -9.52
N ALA A 436 -16.86 -7.01 -10.48
CA ALA A 436 -16.62 -8.44 -10.35
C ALA A 436 -15.45 -8.78 -9.39
N VAL A 437 -14.51 -7.85 -9.19
CA VAL A 437 -13.36 -8.03 -8.29
C VAL A 437 -13.70 -7.58 -6.87
N SER A 438 -14.22 -6.37 -6.68
CA SER A 438 -14.56 -5.84 -5.36
C SER A 438 -15.63 -4.74 -5.42
N LEU A 439 -16.76 -4.99 -4.76
CA LEU A 439 -17.82 -3.98 -4.61
C LEU A 439 -17.37 -2.76 -3.78
N TRP A 440 -16.46 -2.97 -2.82
CA TRP A 440 -15.92 -1.87 -1.99
C TRP A 440 -15.06 -0.91 -2.82
N GLU A 441 -14.28 -1.44 -3.77
CA GLU A 441 -13.48 -0.60 -4.66
C GLU A 441 -14.34 0.09 -5.72
N LEU A 442 -15.40 -0.56 -6.20
CA LEU A 442 -16.42 0.07 -7.03
C LEU A 442 -17.10 1.23 -6.28
N LEU A 443 -17.42 1.05 -4.99
CA LEU A 443 -18.02 2.10 -4.18
C LEU A 443 -17.10 3.33 -4.08
N ILE A 444 -15.80 3.14 -3.81
CA ILE A 444 -14.80 4.24 -3.82
C ILE A 444 -14.83 4.96 -5.17
N PHE A 445 -14.77 4.21 -6.27
CA PHE A 445 -14.78 4.77 -7.62
C PHE A 445 -16.04 5.62 -7.88
N VAL A 446 -17.23 5.05 -7.65
CA VAL A 446 -18.51 5.72 -7.91
C VAL A 446 -18.69 6.94 -7.01
N ALA A 447 -18.44 6.80 -5.71
CA ALA A 447 -18.54 7.90 -4.77
C ALA A 447 -17.59 9.05 -5.12
N THR A 448 -16.36 8.74 -5.54
CA THR A 448 -15.40 9.76 -5.99
C THR A 448 -15.92 10.53 -7.20
N VAL A 449 -16.45 9.83 -8.22
CA VAL A 449 -17.02 10.47 -9.42
C VAL A 449 -18.22 11.35 -9.07
N VAL A 450 -19.13 10.85 -8.22
CA VAL A 450 -20.33 11.58 -7.77
C VAL A 450 -19.93 12.84 -6.98
N ILE A 451 -19.06 12.72 -5.98
CA ILE A 451 -18.62 13.85 -5.16
C ILE A 451 -17.92 14.91 -6.04
N THR A 452 -17.03 14.49 -6.94
CA THR A 452 -16.35 15.39 -7.87
C THR A 452 -17.34 16.15 -8.77
N PHE A 453 -18.40 15.47 -9.23
CA PHE A 453 -19.41 16.07 -10.10
C PHE A 453 -20.25 17.14 -9.38
N PHE A 454 -20.68 16.86 -8.14
CA PHE A 454 -21.55 17.76 -7.37
C PHE A 454 -20.81 18.85 -6.60
N THR A 455 -19.54 18.64 -6.27
CA THR A 455 -18.75 19.58 -5.47
C THR A 455 -17.54 20.08 -6.26
N THR A 456 -16.33 19.88 -5.76
CA THR A 456 -15.06 20.26 -6.39
C THR A 456 -14.15 19.05 -6.53
N VAL A 457 -13.12 19.18 -7.36
CA VAL A 457 -12.11 18.11 -7.55
C VAL A 457 -11.34 17.85 -6.26
N GLU A 458 -11.11 18.88 -5.44
CA GLU A 458 -10.45 18.76 -4.12
C GLU A 458 -11.17 17.77 -3.20
N TYR A 459 -12.48 17.95 -3.01
CA TYR A 459 -13.29 17.07 -2.16
C TYR A 459 -13.39 15.65 -2.72
N GLY A 460 -13.41 15.50 -4.05
CA GLY A 460 -13.34 14.20 -4.71
C GLY A 460 -12.08 13.42 -4.31
N ILE A 461 -10.93 14.08 -4.32
CA ILE A 461 -9.64 13.48 -3.93
C ILE A 461 -9.65 13.09 -2.44
N TYR A 462 -10.07 13.99 -1.56
CA TYR A 462 -10.13 13.69 -0.12
C TYR A 462 -11.06 12.52 0.19
N ALA A 463 -12.23 12.47 -0.44
CA ALA A 463 -13.16 11.35 -0.28
C ALA A 463 -12.57 10.02 -0.78
N SER A 464 -11.88 10.05 -1.93
CA SER A 464 -11.26 8.87 -2.52
C SER A 464 -10.16 8.27 -1.65
N VAL A 465 -9.23 9.11 -1.21
CA VAL A 465 -8.10 8.71 -0.36
C VAL A 465 -8.58 8.32 1.03
N GLY A 466 -9.46 9.12 1.63
CA GLY A 466 -10.01 8.84 2.96
C GLY A 466 -10.77 7.51 3.02
N MET A 467 -11.64 7.25 2.05
CA MET A 467 -12.39 5.99 1.99
C MET A 467 -11.48 4.78 1.76
N SER A 468 -10.43 4.94 0.95
CA SER A 468 -9.42 3.90 0.74
C SER A 468 -8.67 3.56 2.02
N ILE A 469 -8.27 4.57 2.80
CA ILE A 469 -7.62 4.38 4.11
C ILE A 469 -8.58 3.69 5.09
N VAL A 470 -9.85 4.11 5.16
CA VAL A 470 -10.84 3.50 6.06
C VAL A 470 -11.04 2.02 5.72
N ILE A 471 -11.16 1.67 4.43
CA ILE A 471 -11.31 0.27 4.00
C ILE A 471 -10.04 -0.55 4.32
N LEU A 472 -8.86 0.02 4.12
CA LEU A 472 -7.58 -0.62 4.48
C LEU A 472 -7.51 -0.89 5.99
N LEU A 473 -7.78 0.13 6.81
CA LEU A 473 -7.78 0.01 8.27
C LEU A 473 -8.82 -1.01 8.75
N PHE A 474 -10.01 -1.05 8.14
CA PHE A 474 -11.03 -2.04 8.48
C PHE A 474 -10.58 -3.48 8.16
N ARG A 475 -9.92 -3.69 7.02
CA ARG A 475 -9.36 -5.01 6.65
C ARG A 475 -8.27 -5.47 7.63
N ILE A 476 -7.41 -4.56 8.09
CA ILE A 476 -6.36 -4.85 9.07
C ILE A 476 -6.97 -5.11 10.45
N ALA A 477 -7.95 -4.30 10.88
CA ALA A 477 -8.59 -4.37 12.20
C ALA A 477 -9.51 -5.59 12.38
N ARG A 478 -10.08 -6.11 11.28
CA ARG A 478 -11.00 -7.27 11.29
C ARG A 478 -10.49 -8.38 10.38
N PRO A 479 -9.34 -9.00 10.71
CA PRO A 479 -8.80 -10.10 9.92
C PRO A 479 -9.67 -11.35 10.05
N ARG A 480 -9.49 -12.30 9.13
CA ARG A 480 -10.16 -13.59 9.21
C ARG A 480 -9.47 -14.47 10.25
N PHE A 481 -10.29 -15.19 11.01
CA PHE A 481 -9.88 -16.14 12.02
C PHE A 481 -10.39 -17.53 11.63
N TRP A 482 -9.49 -18.51 11.61
CA TRP A 482 -9.79 -19.88 11.21
C TRP A 482 -9.47 -20.85 12.35
N GLY A 483 -10.45 -21.67 12.73
CA GLY A 483 -10.18 -22.91 13.46
C GLY A 483 -9.67 -23.95 12.47
N LEU A 484 -8.57 -24.62 12.81
CA LEU A 484 -7.96 -25.65 11.98
C LEU A 484 -8.33 -27.04 12.51
N GLY A 485 -8.70 -27.92 11.58
CA GLY A 485 -8.72 -29.37 11.83
C GLY A 485 -7.66 -30.05 10.99
N ARG A 486 -7.63 -31.38 11.03
CA ARG A 486 -6.62 -32.19 10.33
C ARG A 486 -7.27 -33.10 9.29
N ILE A 487 -6.57 -33.34 8.19
CA ILE A 487 -6.96 -34.31 7.16
C ILE A 487 -5.82 -35.35 7.08
N PRO A 488 -6.08 -36.64 7.31
CA PRO A 488 -5.06 -37.66 7.17
C PRO A 488 -4.65 -37.78 5.70
N LEU A 489 -3.36 -37.56 5.42
CA LEU A 489 -2.79 -37.80 4.09
C LEU A 489 -2.33 -39.26 4.01
N SER A 490 -2.78 -39.97 3.00
CA SER A 490 -2.17 -41.25 2.64
C SER A 490 -0.88 -40.99 1.88
N THR A 491 0.25 -41.41 2.43
CA THR A 491 1.58 -41.43 1.78
C THR A 491 1.70 -42.52 0.71
N ALA A 492 0.58 -43.09 0.24
CA ALA A 492 0.56 -43.87 -1.00
C ALA A 492 0.84 -42.96 -2.20
N VAL A 493 2.12 -42.62 -2.37
CA VAL A 493 2.66 -42.23 -3.65
C VAL A 493 2.26 -43.35 -4.61
N ASN A 494 1.44 -43.02 -5.62
CA ASN A 494 1.26 -43.85 -6.80
C ASN A 494 2.61 -43.91 -7.56
N SER A 495 3.67 -44.43 -6.94
CA SER A 495 4.80 -44.98 -7.65
C SER A 495 4.27 -46.28 -8.24
N VAL A 496 3.85 -46.21 -9.51
CA VAL A 496 3.68 -47.40 -10.34
C VAL A 496 5.06 -48.06 -10.43
N VAL A 497 5.37 -48.89 -9.44
CA VAL A 497 6.45 -49.86 -9.54
C VAL A 497 5.83 -51.02 -10.31
N TYR A 498 6.22 -51.17 -11.58
CA TYR A 498 6.09 -52.47 -12.23
C TYR A 498 7.02 -53.42 -11.48
N GLU A 499 6.47 -54.22 -10.56
CA GLU A 499 7.21 -55.33 -9.98
C GLU A 499 6.84 -56.61 -10.73
N ASP A 500 7.87 -57.20 -11.32
CA ASP A 500 7.86 -58.58 -11.81
C ASP A 500 7.19 -59.50 -10.78
N GLU A 501 6.35 -60.38 -11.31
CA GLU A 501 5.59 -61.38 -10.57
C GLU A 501 6.52 -62.24 -9.69
N LYS A 502 6.39 -62.08 -8.36
CA LYS A 502 6.47 -63.12 -7.31
C LYS A 502 7.06 -62.56 -6.01
N ARG A 503 6.33 -61.68 -5.33
CA ARG A 503 6.41 -61.51 -3.87
C ARG A 503 5.03 -61.07 -3.38
N GLN A 504 4.48 -61.76 -2.38
CA GLN A 504 3.25 -61.32 -1.71
C GLN A 504 3.53 -59.95 -1.07
N PRO A 505 2.65 -58.95 -1.23
CA PRO A 505 2.85 -57.65 -0.62
C PRO A 505 2.63 -57.78 0.89
N SER A 506 3.71 -57.80 1.67
CA SER A 506 3.64 -57.47 3.08
C SER A 506 3.32 -55.98 3.16
N ALA A 507 2.12 -55.63 3.65
CA ALA A 507 1.74 -54.25 3.87
C ALA A 507 2.68 -53.64 4.92
N VAL A 508 3.66 -52.85 4.47
CA VAL A 508 4.48 -52.02 5.33
C VAL A 508 3.62 -50.83 5.73
N HIS A 509 2.99 -50.88 6.90
CA HIS A 509 2.39 -49.71 7.53
C HIS A 509 3.53 -48.76 7.92
N SER A 510 3.75 -47.70 7.15
CA SER A 510 4.56 -46.59 7.67
C SER A 510 3.69 -45.79 8.64
N ASP A 511 4.00 -45.84 9.93
CA ASP A 511 3.30 -45.10 11.01
C ASP A 511 3.42 -43.56 10.91
N LEU A 512 4.11 -43.04 9.89
CA LEU A 512 4.15 -41.61 9.58
C LEU A 512 2.91 -41.21 8.76
N GLN A 513 1.76 -41.15 9.44
CA GLN A 513 0.58 -40.46 8.93
C GLN A 513 0.88 -38.95 8.94
N ASN A 514 1.10 -38.36 7.77
CA ASN A 514 1.21 -36.92 7.64
C ASN A 514 -0.19 -36.32 7.66
N TYR A 515 -0.40 -35.21 8.37
CA TYR A 515 -1.69 -34.52 8.35
C TYR A 515 -1.61 -33.19 7.62
N LEU A 516 -2.67 -32.90 6.86
CA LEU A 516 -2.89 -31.57 6.30
C LEU A 516 -3.82 -30.78 7.22
N TYR A 517 -3.34 -29.64 7.71
CA TYR A 517 -4.14 -28.76 8.56
C TYR A 517 -4.91 -27.74 7.71
N VAL A 518 -6.24 -27.79 7.77
CA VAL A 518 -7.14 -27.02 6.90
C VAL A 518 -8.22 -26.35 7.75
N PRO A 519 -8.66 -25.13 7.39
CA PRO A 519 -9.82 -24.51 8.04
C PRO A 519 -11.05 -25.43 8.02
N GLU A 520 -11.69 -25.61 9.16
CA GLU A 520 -12.88 -26.48 9.31
C GLU A 520 -13.99 -26.13 8.30
N GLY A 521 -14.16 -24.83 8.00
CA GLY A 521 -15.16 -24.31 7.06
C GLY A 521 -14.70 -24.22 5.60
N HIS A 522 -13.62 -24.91 5.21
CA HIS A 522 -13.09 -24.79 3.85
C HIS A 522 -14.12 -25.27 2.79
N PRO A 523 -14.46 -24.47 1.76
CA PRO A 523 -15.57 -24.77 0.83
C PRO A 523 -15.47 -26.14 0.14
N SER A 524 -14.25 -26.57 -0.18
CA SER A 524 -14.01 -27.81 -0.93
C SER A 524 -13.55 -28.97 -0.05
N LEU A 525 -12.96 -28.69 1.12
CA LEU A 525 -12.25 -29.69 1.92
C LEU A 525 -12.91 -29.94 3.29
N GLY A 526 -13.82 -29.07 3.73
CA GLY A 526 -14.41 -29.15 5.08
C GLY A 526 -15.09 -30.47 5.40
N LYS A 527 -15.57 -31.21 4.39
CA LYS A 527 -16.17 -32.56 4.58
C LYS A 527 -15.15 -33.65 4.95
N LEU A 528 -13.86 -33.42 4.68
CA LEU A 528 -12.76 -34.35 4.94
C LEU A 528 -11.99 -33.98 6.21
N VAL A 529 -12.34 -32.86 6.86
CA VAL A 529 -11.63 -32.36 8.03
C VAL A 529 -12.09 -33.12 9.27
N GLU A 530 -11.14 -33.79 9.91
CA GLU A 530 -11.29 -34.39 11.23
C GLU A 530 -10.92 -33.38 12.32
N SER A 531 -11.53 -33.53 13.50
CA SER A 531 -11.14 -32.76 14.66
C SER A 531 -9.75 -33.19 15.16
N LEU A 532 -9.07 -32.25 15.82
CA LEU A 532 -7.88 -32.54 16.59
C LEU A 532 -8.20 -33.46 17.78
N PRO A 533 -7.19 -34.12 18.37
CA PRO A 533 -7.37 -34.87 19.61
C PRO A 533 -8.02 -34.00 20.70
N ASP A 534 -8.76 -34.65 21.59
CA ASP A 534 -9.54 -33.96 22.63
C ASP A 534 -8.67 -32.97 23.44
N GLY A 535 -9.23 -31.82 23.79
CA GLY A 535 -8.55 -30.80 24.58
C GLY A 535 -7.42 -30.05 23.87
N ILE A 536 -7.07 -30.41 22.63
CA ILE A 536 -6.08 -29.70 21.81
C ILE A 536 -6.81 -28.97 20.69
N LEU A 537 -6.59 -27.66 20.60
CA LEU A 537 -7.19 -26.82 19.57
C LEU A 537 -6.11 -26.13 18.76
N MET A 538 -6.40 -25.85 17.49
CA MET A 538 -5.48 -25.13 16.62
C MET A 538 -6.21 -24.01 15.88
N CYS A 539 -5.59 -22.84 15.79
CA CYS A 539 -6.14 -21.75 15.01
C CYS A 539 -5.08 -20.96 14.23
N ARG A 540 -5.55 -20.32 13.16
CA ARG A 540 -4.75 -19.47 12.27
C ARG A 540 -5.45 -18.13 12.07
N VAL A 541 -4.67 -17.05 12.04
CA VAL A 541 -5.14 -15.70 11.74
C VAL A 541 -4.47 -15.21 10.47
N ASP A 542 -5.23 -14.71 9.51
CA ASP A 542 -4.71 -14.33 8.18
C ASP A 542 -3.90 -13.01 8.18
N GLU A 543 -3.56 -12.44 9.34
CA GLU A 543 -2.91 -11.11 9.45
C GLU A 543 -1.95 -11.03 10.63
N SER A 544 -1.07 -10.02 10.60
CA SER A 544 -0.17 -9.65 11.68
C SER A 544 -0.91 -9.24 12.96
N PHE A 545 -0.36 -9.56 14.12
CA PHE A 545 -0.92 -9.21 15.42
C PHE A 545 -0.43 -7.82 15.81
N THR A 546 -1.29 -6.82 15.64
CA THR A 546 -0.96 -5.42 15.84
C THR A 546 -2.04 -4.69 16.62
N TYR A 547 -1.75 -3.51 17.16
CA TYR A 547 -2.67 -2.72 17.98
C TYR A 547 -4.09 -2.53 17.39
N PRO A 548 -4.33 -2.44 16.05
CA PRO A 548 -5.69 -2.29 15.53
C PRO A 548 -6.55 -3.55 15.65
N ASN A 549 -5.93 -4.74 15.73
CA ASN A 549 -6.63 -6.02 15.70
C ASN A 549 -6.36 -6.92 16.92
N SER A 550 -5.41 -6.58 17.78
CA SER A 550 -4.97 -7.41 18.90
C SER A 550 -6.12 -7.84 19.82
N SER A 551 -6.97 -6.90 20.25
CA SER A 551 -8.14 -7.19 21.09
C SER A 551 -9.15 -8.09 20.37
N PHE A 552 -9.43 -7.80 19.09
CA PHE A 552 -10.36 -8.61 18.30
C PHE A 552 -9.88 -10.06 18.13
N ILE A 553 -8.59 -10.24 17.87
CA ILE A 553 -8.00 -11.57 17.71
C ILE A 553 -8.01 -12.31 19.05
N SER A 554 -7.62 -11.67 20.15
CA SER A 554 -7.65 -12.25 21.50
C SER A 554 -9.06 -12.71 21.88
N ASP A 555 -10.07 -11.86 21.68
CA ASP A 555 -11.48 -12.21 21.92
C ASP A 555 -11.93 -13.41 21.07
N LYS A 556 -11.47 -13.48 19.81
CA LYS A 556 -11.77 -14.61 18.91
C LYS A 556 -11.11 -15.90 19.36
N ILE A 557 -9.86 -15.85 19.83
CA ILE A 557 -9.17 -17.01 20.42
C ILE A 557 -9.93 -17.51 21.64
N ILE A 558 -10.24 -16.61 22.59
CA ILE A 558 -10.97 -16.97 23.82
C ILE A 558 -12.32 -17.58 23.49
N THR A 559 -13.09 -16.94 22.60
CA THR A 559 -14.42 -17.43 22.18
C THR A 559 -14.32 -18.77 21.45
N TYR A 560 -13.30 -18.96 20.60
CA TYR A 560 -13.07 -20.19 19.86
C TYR A 560 -12.83 -21.37 20.81
N CYS A 561 -11.98 -21.18 21.81
CA CYS A 561 -11.69 -22.15 22.86
C CYS A 561 -12.94 -22.43 23.71
N LYS A 562 -13.55 -21.40 24.32
CA LYS A 562 -14.75 -21.56 25.18
C LYS A 562 -15.92 -22.26 24.49
N LYS A 563 -16.05 -22.14 23.16
CA LYS A 563 -17.11 -22.81 22.38
C LYS A 563 -16.87 -24.31 22.21
N ARG A 564 -15.62 -24.78 22.25
CA ARG A 564 -15.22 -26.16 21.94
C ARG A 564 -14.79 -26.96 23.16
N THR A 565 -14.66 -26.33 24.31
CA THR A 565 -14.20 -26.96 25.55
C THR A 565 -15.17 -26.70 26.70
N ARG A 566 -15.07 -27.51 27.76
CA ARG A 566 -15.79 -27.27 29.01
C ARG A 566 -14.98 -26.41 29.99
N SER A 567 -15.69 -25.68 30.84
CA SER A 567 -15.07 -24.94 31.96
C SER A 567 -14.55 -25.94 32.99
N GLY A 568 -13.31 -25.74 33.45
CA GLY A 568 -12.72 -26.51 34.55
C GLY A 568 -12.40 -25.67 35.79
N GLY A 569 -12.56 -24.33 35.71
CA GLY A 569 -12.38 -23.42 36.84
C GLY A 569 -13.41 -23.60 37.96
N LYS A 570 -13.12 -23.01 39.14
CA LYS A 570 -14.03 -22.99 40.31
C LYS A 570 -15.41 -22.49 39.89
N ILE A 571 -16.46 -23.22 40.29
CA ILE A 571 -17.85 -22.78 40.07
C ILE A 571 -18.11 -21.56 40.94
N LEU A 572 -18.23 -20.38 40.31
CA LEU A 572 -18.48 -19.12 41.01
C LEU A 572 -19.92 -19.05 41.55
N SER A 573 -20.05 -18.54 42.78
CA SER A 573 -21.35 -18.22 43.40
C SER A 573 -22.10 -17.16 42.59
N LYS A 574 -23.43 -17.08 42.74
CA LYS A 574 -24.25 -16.06 42.04
C LYS A 574 -23.77 -14.62 42.29
N GLY A 575 -23.17 -14.34 43.46
CA GLY A 575 -22.61 -13.03 43.80
C GLY A 575 -21.21 -12.76 43.23
N ASP A 576 -20.41 -13.81 43.01
CA ASP A 576 -19.02 -13.69 42.54
C ASP A 576 -18.92 -13.71 41.01
N ARG A 577 -20.02 -14.06 40.33
CA ARG A 577 -20.10 -14.05 38.87
C ARG A 577 -20.04 -12.62 38.34
N GLN A 578 -19.22 -12.45 37.32
CA GLN A 578 -19.21 -11.19 36.58
C GLN A 578 -20.50 -11.03 35.76
N TRP A 579 -20.94 -9.79 35.57
CA TRP A 579 -22.17 -9.46 34.86
C TRP A 579 -22.19 -9.92 33.38
N ASN A 580 -21.02 -10.16 32.80
CA ASN A 580 -20.80 -10.65 31.43
C ASN A 580 -20.30 -12.10 31.39
N ASP A 581 -20.31 -12.82 32.52
CA ASP A 581 -19.90 -14.22 32.58
C ASP A 581 -20.92 -15.10 31.83
N ASP A 582 -20.43 -15.96 30.94
CA ASP A 582 -21.24 -16.84 30.10
C ASP A 582 -21.73 -18.11 30.82
N ALA A 583 -21.48 -18.21 32.14
CA ALA A 583 -21.79 -19.32 33.03
C ALA A 583 -23.29 -19.47 33.40
N THR A 584 -24.23 -19.25 32.47
CA THR A 584 -25.64 -19.62 32.73
C THR A 584 -25.76 -21.14 32.87
N PRO A 585 -26.66 -21.67 33.74
CA PRO A 585 -26.80 -23.12 33.92
C PRO A 585 -27.02 -23.90 32.62
N ALA A 586 -27.75 -23.29 31.67
CA ALA A 586 -27.99 -23.87 30.35
C ALA A 586 -26.70 -23.98 29.50
N VAL A 587 -25.82 -22.97 29.55
CA VAL A 587 -24.54 -22.98 28.82
C VAL A 587 -23.54 -23.93 29.46
N ILE A 588 -23.52 -24.02 30.79
CA ILE A 588 -22.67 -24.99 31.51
C ILE A 588 -23.09 -26.41 31.13
N ALA A 589 -24.39 -26.73 31.23
CA ALA A 589 -24.93 -28.04 30.86
C ALA A 589 -24.65 -28.39 29.39
N ALA A 590 -24.78 -27.42 28.48
CA ALA A 590 -24.48 -27.63 27.06
C ALA A 590 -23.00 -27.89 26.76
N ARG A 591 -22.09 -27.46 27.64
CA ARG A 591 -20.64 -27.65 27.49
C ARG A 591 -20.10 -28.82 28.31
N GLU A 592 -20.89 -29.41 29.20
CA GLU A 592 -20.42 -30.43 30.14
C GLU A 592 -19.84 -31.67 29.46
N SER A 593 -20.35 -31.99 28.25
CA SER A 593 -19.90 -33.09 27.39
C SER A 593 -18.65 -32.79 26.55
N LEU A 594 -18.16 -31.55 26.55
CA LEU A 594 -16.96 -31.16 25.78
C LEU A 594 -15.67 -31.47 26.56
N PRO A 595 -14.55 -31.70 25.87
CA PRO A 595 -13.27 -31.93 26.55
C PRO A 595 -12.78 -30.68 27.29
N ARG A 596 -11.92 -30.85 28.30
CA ARG A 596 -11.22 -29.72 28.94
C ARG A 596 -10.12 -29.21 28.01
N LEU A 597 -9.93 -27.89 27.95
CA LEU A 597 -8.86 -27.27 27.18
C LEU A 597 -7.51 -27.55 27.84
N HIS A 598 -6.60 -28.23 27.16
CA HIS A 598 -5.22 -28.49 27.63
C HIS A 598 -4.20 -27.62 26.88
N ALA A 599 -4.26 -27.62 25.55
CA ALA A 599 -3.29 -26.89 24.71
C ALA A 599 -3.96 -26.15 23.55
N LEU A 600 -3.40 -25.00 23.20
CA LEU A 600 -3.75 -24.20 22.03
C LEU A 600 -2.53 -24.05 21.12
N ILE A 601 -2.65 -24.51 19.88
CA ILE A 601 -1.64 -24.37 18.85
C ILE A 601 -2.00 -23.14 17.98
N LEU A 602 -1.08 -22.18 17.92
CA LEU A 602 -1.21 -20.96 17.15
C LEU A 602 -0.33 -21.05 15.89
N ASP A 603 -0.98 -21.01 14.73
CA ASP A 603 -0.29 -21.00 13.45
C ASP A 603 0.10 -19.58 13.03
N PHE A 604 1.40 -19.31 13.06
CA PHE A 604 1.99 -18.01 12.77
C PHE A 604 2.48 -17.87 11.32
N ALA A 605 2.12 -18.80 10.42
CA ALA A 605 2.53 -18.76 9.01
C ALA A 605 2.19 -17.42 8.31
N SER A 606 1.09 -16.78 8.69
CA SER A 606 0.62 -15.50 8.15
C SER A 606 0.98 -14.28 9.01
N VAL A 607 1.55 -14.49 10.21
CA VAL A 607 1.89 -13.42 11.15
C VAL A 607 3.28 -12.89 10.81
N ASN A 608 3.34 -11.74 10.15
CA ASN A 608 4.60 -11.11 9.75
C ASN A 608 5.16 -10.11 10.77
N ARG A 609 4.27 -9.53 11.59
CA ARG A 609 4.60 -8.58 12.66
C ARG A 609 3.83 -8.91 13.94
N LEU A 610 4.47 -8.67 15.07
CA LEU A 610 3.91 -8.73 16.42
C LEU A 610 4.38 -7.49 17.17
N ASP A 611 3.46 -6.60 17.55
CA ASP A 611 3.78 -5.44 18.38
C ASP A 611 3.48 -5.69 19.87
N SER A 612 3.74 -4.69 20.72
CA SER A 612 3.53 -4.81 22.17
C SER A 612 2.07 -5.08 22.54
N SER A 613 1.12 -4.42 21.87
CA SER A 613 -0.31 -4.64 22.08
C SER A 613 -0.76 -6.03 21.64
N GLY A 614 -0.25 -6.53 20.52
CA GLY A 614 -0.45 -7.90 20.06
C GLY A 614 0.12 -8.92 21.03
N LEU A 615 1.33 -8.71 21.51
CA LEU A 615 1.99 -9.59 22.48
C LEU A 615 1.21 -9.64 23.80
N GLN A 616 0.84 -8.48 24.35
CA GLN A 616 0.03 -8.39 25.56
C GLN A 616 -1.33 -9.08 25.38
N ALA A 617 -1.99 -8.91 24.23
CA ALA A 617 -3.28 -9.54 23.96
C ALA A 617 -3.21 -11.08 23.93
N ILE A 618 -2.08 -11.68 23.51
CA ILE A 618 -1.85 -13.13 23.58
C ILE A 618 -1.65 -13.58 25.04
N VAL A 619 -0.89 -12.81 25.84
CA VAL A 619 -0.72 -13.07 27.28
C VAL A 619 -2.07 -13.00 28.00
N ASP A 620 -2.88 -11.98 27.71
CA ASP A 620 -4.22 -11.82 28.28
C ASP A 620 -5.15 -12.95 27.86
N ALA A 621 -5.06 -13.42 26.61
CA ALA A 621 -5.81 -14.57 26.13
C ALA A 621 -5.45 -15.84 26.91
N GLN A 622 -4.16 -16.12 27.12
CA GLN A 622 -3.73 -17.26 27.90
C GLN A 622 -4.20 -17.15 29.35
N ASN A 623 -4.07 -15.98 29.98
CA ASN A 623 -4.54 -15.74 31.35
C ASN A 623 -6.07 -15.90 31.49
N ALA A 624 -6.84 -15.48 30.48
CA ALA A 624 -8.28 -15.71 30.43
C ALA A 624 -8.62 -17.20 30.27
N LEU A 625 -7.86 -17.93 29.45
CA LEU A 625 -8.06 -19.37 29.23
C LEU A 625 -7.63 -20.20 30.44
N ASN A 626 -6.56 -19.85 31.13
CA ASN A 626 -6.12 -20.51 32.37
C ASN A 626 -7.19 -20.43 33.45
N ARG A 627 -7.81 -19.25 33.62
CA ARG A 627 -8.93 -19.05 34.56
C ARG A 627 -10.14 -19.89 34.18
N TYR A 628 -10.43 -20.01 32.88
CA TYR A 628 -11.56 -20.77 32.37
C TYR A 628 -11.37 -22.29 32.49
N SER A 629 -10.20 -22.80 32.12
CA SER A 629 -9.87 -24.24 32.21
C SER A 629 -9.59 -24.69 33.64
N GLY A 630 -9.32 -23.75 34.56
CA GLY A 630 -8.96 -24.04 35.95
C GLY A 630 -7.52 -24.50 36.13
N HIS A 631 -6.71 -24.44 35.07
CA HIS A 631 -5.33 -24.92 35.06
C HIS A 631 -4.52 -24.23 33.97
N HIS A 632 -3.20 -24.43 33.94
CA HIS A 632 -2.36 -23.81 32.92
C HIS A 632 -2.56 -24.44 31.54
N VAL A 633 -2.98 -23.62 30.55
CA VAL A 633 -3.18 -23.97 29.14
C VAL A 633 -1.89 -23.68 28.35
N GLU A 634 -1.36 -24.70 27.71
CA GLU A 634 -0.12 -24.62 26.95
C GLU A 634 -0.35 -23.92 25.60
N PHE A 635 0.47 -22.92 25.27
CA PHE A 635 0.41 -22.23 23.97
C PHE A 635 1.56 -22.68 23.09
N HIS A 636 1.29 -23.42 22.02
CA HIS A 636 2.32 -23.85 21.07
C HIS A 636 2.31 -22.93 19.86
N PHE A 637 3.49 -22.55 19.35
CA PHE A 637 3.61 -21.71 18.16
C PHE A 637 4.26 -22.49 17.02
N VAL A 638 3.65 -22.46 15.85
CA VAL A 638 4.16 -23.12 14.63
C VAL A 638 4.37 -22.10 13.51
N ASN A 639 5.25 -22.41 12.57
CA ASN A 639 5.48 -21.62 11.35
C ASN A 639 5.89 -20.15 11.58
N ILE A 640 6.70 -19.87 12.61
CA ILE A 640 7.23 -18.52 12.82
C ILE A 640 8.30 -18.23 11.76
N LEU A 641 7.98 -17.38 10.79
CA LEU A 641 8.91 -17.02 9.72
C LEU A 641 9.87 -15.88 10.10
N ASN A 642 9.43 -14.96 10.96
CA ASN A 642 10.21 -13.79 11.35
C ASN A 642 10.86 -13.99 12.74
N PRO A 643 12.20 -14.06 12.85
CA PRO A 643 12.89 -14.25 14.13
C PRO A 643 12.57 -13.19 15.19
N ALA A 644 12.20 -11.96 14.78
CA ALA A 644 11.80 -10.91 15.71
C ALA A 644 10.53 -11.28 16.50
N ILE A 645 9.60 -12.01 15.88
CA ILE A 645 8.37 -12.46 16.56
C ILE A 645 8.71 -13.51 17.62
N ARG A 646 9.59 -14.46 17.29
CA ARG A 646 10.10 -15.45 18.24
C ARG A 646 10.75 -14.76 19.43
N ARG A 647 11.60 -13.75 19.20
CA ARG A 647 12.20 -12.93 20.28
C ARG A 647 11.14 -12.28 21.17
N CYS A 648 10.12 -11.63 20.60
CA CYS A 648 9.03 -11.04 21.37
C CYS A 648 8.29 -12.08 22.24
N LEU A 649 8.03 -13.27 21.69
CA LEU A 649 7.36 -14.35 22.43
C LEU A 649 8.21 -14.92 23.56
N ILE A 650 9.53 -15.02 23.37
CA ILE A 650 10.49 -15.41 24.42
C ILE A 650 10.51 -14.39 25.54
N VAL A 651 10.51 -13.08 25.21
CA VAL A 651 10.42 -12.00 26.22
C VAL A 651 9.14 -12.11 27.04
N ALA A 652 8.03 -12.53 26.44
CA ALA A 652 6.78 -12.83 27.14
C ALA A 652 6.75 -14.25 27.77
N GLN A 653 7.90 -14.89 27.96
CA GLN A 653 8.09 -16.20 28.57
C GLN A 653 7.37 -17.37 27.87
N PHE A 654 6.91 -17.23 26.62
CA PHE A 654 6.29 -18.33 25.87
C PHE A 654 7.26 -19.46 25.52
N GLY A 655 8.57 -19.21 25.60
CA GLY A 655 9.59 -20.24 25.42
C GLY A 655 9.66 -21.26 26.56
N ASN A 656 9.56 -20.81 27.81
CA ASN A 656 9.52 -21.65 29.00
C ASN A 656 8.26 -21.29 29.79
N GLN A 657 7.15 -21.93 29.47
CA GLN A 657 5.87 -21.59 30.09
C GLN A 657 5.87 -22.02 31.57
N PRO A 658 5.40 -21.16 32.48
CA PRO A 658 5.46 -21.43 33.92
C PRO A 658 4.63 -22.65 34.33
N ARG A 659 5.00 -23.26 35.45
CA ARG A 659 4.33 -24.47 35.97
C ARG A 659 2.88 -24.15 36.38
N PRO A 660 1.98 -25.15 36.44
CA PRO A 660 0.62 -24.97 36.89
C PRO A 660 0.57 -24.28 38.27
N GLY A 661 -0.04 -23.09 38.36
CA GLY A 661 -0.22 -22.35 39.62
C GLY A 661 0.49 -20.99 39.70
N GLU A 662 1.49 -20.72 38.86
CA GLU A 662 2.13 -19.40 38.76
C GLU A 662 1.37 -18.50 37.77
N ASN A 663 0.80 -17.39 38.27
CA ASN A 663 0.19 -16.39 37.40
C ASN A 663 1.28 -15.62 36.66
N ARG A 664 1.19 -15.58 35.32
CA ARG A 664 2.10 -14.78 34.51
C ARG A 664 1.99 -13.30 34.83
N GLN A 665 3.14 -12.65 34.96
CA GLN A 665 3.23 -11.20 35.05
C GLN A 665 2.86 -10.58 33.70
N GLU A 666 1.99 -9.57 33.73
CA GLU A 666 1.65 -8.79 32.54
C GLU A 666 2.93 -8.12 32.02
N VAL A 667 3.21 -8.22 30.71
CA VAL A 667 4.48 -7.71 30.13
C VAL A 667 4.40 -6.20 29.94
N PHE A 668 3.25 -5.71 29.48
CA PHE A 668 2.97 -4.30 29.24
C PHE A 668 1.57 -3.93 29.74
N PRO A 669 1.32 -3.95 31.06
CA PRO A 669 0.02 -3.61 31.63
C PRO A 669 -0.35 -2.15 31.35
N VAL A 670 -1.53 -1.91 30.78
CA VAL A 670 -2.05 -0.54 30.59
C VAL A 670 -2.50 0.05 31.93
N VAL A 671 -3.02 -0.80 32.83
CA VAL A 671 -3.33 -0.45 34.21
C VAL A 671 -2.35 -1.21 35.10
N PRO A 672 -1.39 -0.53 35.74
CA PRO A 672 -0.52 -1.20 36.70
C PRO A 672 -1.37 -1.78 37.82
N ALA A 673 -1.04 -2.99 38.27
CA ALA A 673 -1.66 -3.56 39.46
C ALA A 673 -1.40 -2.61 40.63
N SER A 674 -2.44 -1.87 41.04
CA SER A 674 -2.35 -0.97 42.19
C SER A 674 -2.11 -1.81 43.44
N ARG A 675 -1.21 -1.36 44.31
CA ARG A 675 -1.02 -1.92 45.67
C ARG A 675 -2.33 -1.90 46.49
N ASP A 676 -3.21 -0.95 46.19
CA ASP A 676 -4.51 -0.72 46.87
C ASP A 676 -5.72 -1.22 46.04
N GLY A 677 -5.47 -1.88 44.89
CA GLY A 677 -6.53 -2.51 44.10
C GLY A 677 -6.94 -3.88 44.69
N PRO A 678 -8.05 -4.50 44.22
CA PRO A 678 -8.42 -5.84 44.67
C PRO A 678 -7.27 -6.81 44.39
N GLN A 679 -6.61 -7.25 45.46
CA GLN A 679 -5.56 -8.26 45.39
C GLN A 679 -6.23 -9.54 44.89
N ARG A 680 -5.72 -10.06 43.76
CA ARG A 680 -6.18 -11.35 43.22
C ARG A 680 -5.80 -12.41 44.25
N ASP A 681 -6.75 -13.19 44.77
CA ASP A 681 -6.50 -14.27 45.73
C ASP A 681 -5.39 -15.19 45.22
N VAL A 682 -4.18 -15.03 45.75
CA VAL A 682 -3.07 -15.95 45.52
C VAL A 682 -3.22 -17.08 46.54
N PRO A 683 -3.20 -18.35 46.14
CA PRO A 683 -3.21 -19.45 47.11
C PRO A 683 -2.03 -19.32 48.09
N GLU A 684 -2.33 -19.48 49.38
CA GLU A 684 -1.50 -19.17 50.57
C GLU A 684 -0.12 -19.87 50.64
N HIS A 685 0.25 -20.71 49.67
CA HIS A 685 1.51 -21.45 49.68
C HIS A 685 2.72 -20.73 49.07
N GLN A 686 2.56 -19.53 48.52
CA GLN A 686 3.69 -18.76 47.93
C GLN A 686 4.08 -17.50 48.71
N ALA A 687 3.37 -17.15 49.79
CA ALA A 687 3.61 -15.90 50.52
C ALA A 687 4.87 -15.96 51.42
N THR A 688 5.29 -17.14 51.87
CA THR A 688 6.37 -17.26 52.87
C THR A 688 7.78 -17.19 52.30
N ASP A 689 7.98 -17.44 51.00
CA ASP A 689 9.32 -17.47 50.41
C ASP A 689 9.74 -16.14 49.78
N ALA A 690 8.77 -15.30 49.37
CA ALA A 690 9.02 -14.00 48.75
C ALA A 690 9.40 -12.90 49.77
N GLU A 691 8.96 -13.01 51.04
CA GLU A 691 9.26 -12.01 52.07
C GLU A 691 10.72 -12.04 52.57
N ASN A 692 11.43 -13.16 52.42
CA ASN A 692 12.81 -13.29 52.90
C ASN A 692 13.88 -12.85 51.89
N GLN A 693 13.56 -12.68 50.61
CA GLN A 693 14.52 -12.21 49.60
C GLN A 693 14.50 -10.69 49.38
N ALA A 694 13.44 -9.99 49.83
CA ALA A 694 13.26 -8.56 49.57
C ALA A 694 13.92 -7.63 50.61
N THR A 695 14.48 -8.15 51.70
CA THR A 695 14.99 -7.35 52.84
C THR A 695 16.51 -7.19 52.91
N SER A 696 17.28 -7.60 51.89
CA SER A 696 18.75 -7.41 51.89
C SER A 696 19.34 -6.98 50.55
N SER A 697 19.01 -5.77 50.07
CA SER A 697 19.95 -5.00 49.22
C SER A 697 19.46 -3.57 48.98
N SER A 698 19.84 -2.67 49.89
CA SER A 698 19.92 -1.24 49.58
C SER A 698 21.04 -0.62 50.40
N THR A 699 22.21 -0.39 49.78
CA THR A 699 23.08 0.79 49.98
C THR A 699 24.37 0.72 49.14
N THR A 700 24.62 1.84 48.43
CA THR A 700 25.90 2.52 48.09
C THR A 700 26.90 1.95 47.07
N ASP A 701 26.94 2.64 45.92
CA ASP A 701 28.05 3.35 45.23
C ASP A 701 29.47 2.76 45.04
N ASP A 702 29.97 3.06 43.82
CA ASP A 702 31.34 3.29 43.32
C ASP A 702 32.25 2.15 42.79
N GLU A 703 32.68 2.42 41.54
CA GLU A 703 33.93 2.12 40.80
C GLU A 703 34.62 0.73 40.79
N CYS A 704 35.13 0.41 39.58
CA CYS A 704 36.42 -0.24 39.28
C CYS A 704 36.44 -1.74 38.85
N TYR A 705 36.81 -1.92 37.58
CA TYR A 705 37.64 -2.97 36.95
C TYR A 705 37.34 -4.48 37.03
N SER A 706 37.52 -5.08 35.84
CA SER A 706 38.33 -6.28 35.53
C SER A 706 37.61 -7.58 35.12
N ASP A 707 38.19 -8.14 34.04
CA ASP A 707 38.05 -9.50 33.54
C ASP A 707 38.06 -10.54 34.66
N SER A 708 37.13 -11.49 34.61
CA SER A 708 37.45 -12.90 34.89
C SER A 708 36.39 -13.81 34.29
N GLU A 709 36.83 -14.66 33.35
CA GLU A 709 36.22 -15.95 33.11
C GLU A 709 36.19 -16.79 34.39
N GLU A 710 35.33 -17.81 34.36
CA GLU A 710 35.38 -19.08 35.09
C GLU A 710 34.50 -19.30 36.35
N VAL A 711 33.62 -20.30 36.16
CA VAL A 711 33.05 -21.27 37.11
C VAL A 711 31.89 -20.81 38.01
N ARG A 712 30.66 -21.18 37.60
CA ARG A 712 29.79 -22.00 38.45
C ARG A 712 28.81 -22.83 37.60
N LYS A 713 29.16 -24.12 37.45
CA LYS A 713 28.23 -25.20 37.08
C LYS A 713 27.45 -25.54 38.35
N GLU A 714 26.14 -25.31 38.36
CA GLU A 714 25.22 -26.05 39.22
C GLU A 714 24.19 -26.74 38.32
N HIS A 715 24.14 -28.06 38.45
CA HIS A 715 23.35 -28.98 37.66
C HIS A 715 21.84 -28.69 37.84
N ALA A 716 21.16 -28.41 36.73
CA ALA A 716 19.74 -28.71 36.61
C ALA A 716 19.63 -30.14 36.07
N GLU A 717 19.19 -31.08 36.91
CA GLU A 717 18.81 -32.42 36.46
C GLU A 717 17.63 -32.30 35.49
N PHE A 718 17.90 -32.52 34.21
CA PHE A 718 16.90 -32.79 33.20
C PHE A 718 16.48 -34.26 33.34
N VAL A 719 15.19 -34.52 33.48
CA VAL A 719 14.64 -35.87 33.34
C VAL A 719 14.68 -36.21 31.85
N GLU A 720 15.68 -37.00 31.46
CA GLU A 720 15.81 -37.60 30.14
C GLU A 720 14.67 -38.60 29.91
N VAL A 721 13.75 -38.29 28.99
CA VAL A 721 12.74 -39.23 28.52
C VAL A 721 13.41 -40.18 27.52
N SER A 722 13.80 -41.36 27.96
CA SER A 722 14.28 -42.43 27.09
C SER A 722 13.14 -42.98 26.25
N SER A 723 13.14 -42.68 24.95
CA SER A 723 12.25 -43.34 23.97
C SER A 723 12.67 -44.81 23.76
N PRO A 724 11.72 -45.76 23.63
CA PRO A 724 12.05 -47.17 23.41
C PRO A 724 12.73 -47.37 22.05
N SER A 725 13.76 -48.22 22.04
CA SER A 725 14.57 -48.57 20.87
C SER A 725 13.71 -49.19 19.76
N VAL A 726 13.57 -48.48 18.63
CA VAL A 726 12.94 -48.99 17.41
C VAL A 726 13.99 -49.72 16.58
N GLU A 727 13.74 -51.00 16.31
CA GLU A 727 14.57 -51.84 15.43
C GLU A 727 14.63 -51.28 13.99
N ASN A 728 15.81 -51.40 13.40
CA ASN A 728 16.18 -50.84 12.10
C ASN A 728 15.33 -51.36 10.93
N TYR A 729 14.55 -50.47 10.32
CA TYR A 729 14.09 -50.58 8.93
C TYR A 729 14.77 -49.51 8.06
N PRO A 730 15.01 -49.77 6.75
CA PRO A 730 15.71 -48.84 5.88
C PRO A 730 14.78 -47.65 5.58
N THR A 731 14.92 -46.58 6.35
CA THR A 731 14.20 -45.33 6.15
C THR A 731 14.82 -44.55 4.98
N LEU A 732 13.99 -43.90 4.18
CA LEU A 732 14.47 -42.81 3.32
C LEU A 732 15.26 -41.85 4.21
N ASP A 733 16.54 -41.60 3.88
CA ASP A 733 17.45 -40.68 4.58
C ASP A 733 16.87 -39.26 4.64
N GLY A 734 15.95 -39.03 5.58
CA GLY A 734 15.41 -37.73 5.94
C GLY A 734 16.32 -37.08 6.97
N ILE A 735 16.58 -35.79 6.83
CA ILE A 735 17.28 -35.00 7.85
C ILE A 735 16.35 -34.90 9.07
N GLN A 736 16.84 -35.23 10.27
CA GLN A 736 16.09 -34.96 11.51
C GLN A 736 15.84 -33.46 11.62
N LEU A 737 14.58 -33.07 11.82
CA LEU A 737 14.23 -31.67 12.05
C LEU A 737 14.96 -31.18 13.31
N PRO A 738 15.67 -30.03 13.24
CA PRO A 738 16.33 -29.47 14.42
C PRO A 738 15.27 -29.11 15.46
N LYS A 739 15.50 -29.40 16.74
CA LYS A 739 14.60 -28.96 17.80
C LYS A 739 14.92 -27.51 18.16
N ASP A 740 13.90 -26.70 18.43
CA ASP A 740 14.13 -25.39 19.02
C ASP A 740 14.60 -25.58 20.48
N ARG A 741 15.46 -24.69 20.97
CA ARG A 741 15.89 -24.67 22.38
C ARG A 741 14.70 -24.61 23.35
N TYR A 742 13.59 -24.03 22.90
CA TYR A 742 12.39 -23.81 23.69
C TYR A 742 11.26 -24.76 23.24
N PRO A 743 10.67 -25.56 24.16
CA PRO A 743 9.78 -26.69 23.81
C PRO A 743 8.42 -26.30 23.21
N PHE A 744 8.01 -25.02 23.30
CA PHE A 744 6.72 -24.55 22.79
C PHE A 744 6.79 -23.93 21.39
N PHE A 745 7.97 -23.92 20.76
CA PHE A 745 8.14 -23.50 19.37
C PHE A 745 8.42 -24.73 18.50
N HIS A 746 7.61 -24.88 17.46
CA HIS A 746 7.55 -26.09 16.64
C HIS A 746 7.74 -25.76 15.16
N TRP A 747 8.43 -26.63 14.43
CA TRP A 747 8.65 -26.43 12.98
C TRP A 747 7.50 -26.91 12.13
N SER A 748 6.74 -27.89 12.63
CA SER A 748 5.57 -28.43 11.96
C SER A 748 4.38 -28.52 12.90
N SER A 749 3.19 -28.37 12.33
CA SER A 749 1.94 -28.54 13.07
C SER A 749 1.80 -29.95 13.65
N ASP A 750 2.32 -30.98 12.96
CA ASP A 750 2.30 -32.37 13.45
C ASP A 750 3.22 -32.57 14.66
N GLU A 751 4.35 -31.88 14.73
CA GLU A 751 5.23 -31.86 15.89
C GLU A 751 4.54 -31.17 17.08
N ALA A 752 3.90 -30.02 16.86
CA ALA A 752 3.17 -29.31 17.90
C ALA A 752 2.00 -30.14 18.46
N VAL A 753 1.22 -30.80 17.60
CA VAL A 753 0.12 -31.68 18.05
C VAL A 753 0.67 -32.87 18.84
N ARG A 754 1.74 -33.53 18.38
CA ARG A 754 2.34 -34.65 19.11
C ARG A 754 2.90 -34.22 20.46
N SER A 755 3.57 -33.06 20.52
CA SER A 755 4.08 -32.49 21.77
C SER A 755 2.95 -32.19 22.76
N ALA A 756 1.83 -31.61 22.29
CA ALA A 756 0.68 -31.30 23.12
C ALA A 756 -0.09 -32.56 23.57
N VAL A 757 -0.12 -33.62 22.76
CA VAL A 757 -0.68 -34.93 23.17
C VAL A 757 0.19 -35.57 24.25
N ALA A 758 1.52 -35.54 24.08
CA ALA A 758 2.46 -36.11 25.05
C ALA A 758 2.43 -35.36 26.39
N SER A 759 2.34 -34.02 26.38
CA SER A 759 2.20 -33.25 27.62
C SER A 759 0.87 -33.53 28.33
N ARG A 760 -0.20 -33.75 27.56
CA ARG A 760 -1.52 -34.11 28.11
C ARG A 760 -1.50 -35.47 28.79
N SER A 761 -0.92 -36.50 28.16
CA SER A 761 -0.88 -37.85 28.74
C SER A 761 -0.10 -37.88 30.05
N LEU A 762 1.05 -37.19 30.10
CA LEU A 762 1.83 -37.03 31.33
C LEU A 762 1.04 -36.35 32.44
N ARG A 763 0.22 -35.35 32.10
CA ARG A 763 -0.62 -34.66 33.07
C ARG A 763 -1.76 -35.53 33.59
N GLU A 764 -2.40 -36.31 32.73
CA GLU A 764 -3.44 -37.25 33.13
C GLU A 764 -2.88 -38.32 34.08
N GLU A 765 -1.64 -38.78 33.87
CA GLU A 765 -0.94 -39.67 34.81
C GLU A 765 -0.72 -39.02 36.18
N VAL A 766 -0.24 -37.76 36.22
CA VAL A 766 -0.02 -37.02 37.46
C VAL A 766 -1.32 -36.73 38.22
N GLU A 767 -2.40 -36.34 37.51
CA GLU A 767 -3.71 -36.09 38.15
C GLU A 767 -4.34 -37.38 38.71
N VAL A 768 -4.09 -38.53 38.10
CA VAL A 768 -4.52 -39.84 38.61
C VAL A 768 -3.73 -40.22 39.86
N ASP A 769 -2.42 -39.99 39.89
CA ASP A 769 -1.57 -40.25 41.06
C ASP A 769 -1.94 -39.35 42.25
N GLU A 770 -2.22 -38.05 42.04
CA GLU A 770 -2.69 -37.14 43.10
C GLU A 770 -4.08 -37.54 43.66
N GLN A 771 -4.96 -38.10 42.84
CA GLN A 771 -6.27 -38.62 43.28
C GLN A 771 -6.14 -39.92 44.07
N ILE A 772 -5.15 -40.76 43.77
CA ILE A 772 -4.87 -41.99 44.51
C ILE A 772 -4.26 -41.67 45.88
N ASP A 773 -3.38 -40.67 45.96
CA ASP A 773 -2.71 -40.29 47.20
C ASP A 773 -3.67 -39.57 48.19
N THR A 774 -4.62 -38.79 47.66
CA THR A 774 -5.69 -38.19 48.46
C THR A 774 -6.77 -39.21 48.89
N GLY A 775 -6.93 -40.32 48.18
CA GLY A 775 -7.84 -41.42 48.52
C GLY A 775 -7.38 -42.30 49.68
N ASN A 776 -6.08 -42.28 50.02
CA ASN A 776 -5.52 -43.06 51.14
C ASN A 776 -5.59 -42.35 52.51
N ASN A 777 -6.01 -41.08 52.55
CA ASN A 777 -6.34 -40.37 53.79
C ASN A 777 -7.84 -40.42 54.08
N VAL A 778 -8.37 -41.63 54.29
CA VAL A 778 -9.64 -41.81 55.01
C VAL A 778 -9.30 -41.79 56.50
N PRO A 779 -9.75 -40.82 57.30
CA PRO A 779 -9.63 -40.93 58.75
C PRO A 779 -10.60 -42.00 59.23
N THR A 780 -10.06 -43.18 59.56
CA THR A 780 -10.72 -44.13 60.43
C THR A 780 -10.57 -43.66 61.87
N GLY A 781 -11.69 -43.41 62.56
CA GLY A 781 -11.72 -43.43 64.03
C GLY A 781 -12.51 -42.31 64.71
N HIS A 782 -13.70 -42.72 65.17
CA HIS A 782 -14.42 -42.33 66.40
C HIS A 782 -14.81 -40.87 66.71
#